data_AF-A0AAN8JY93-F1
#
_entry.id   AF-A0AAN8JY93-F1
#
_cell.length_a   1.000
_cell.length_b   1.000
_cell.length_c   1.000
_cell.angle_alpha   90.00
_cell.angle_beta   90.00
_cell.angle_gamma   90.00
#
_symmetry.space_group_name_H-M   'P 1'
#
loop_
_entity.id
_entity.type
_entity.pdbx_description
1 polymer ?
#
loop_
_entity_poly.entity_id
_entity_poly.type
_entity_poly.pdbx_seq_one_letter_code
_entity_poly.pdbx_strand_id
1 'polypeptide(L)'
;MLSRVKYVYDNPSVYVTDISQSGANISGDMESKIDYYRIYTNNILKAVNLDECNIKGFSVGSLLDGPTGLKDNYHSYGLYEVDFNHPERKRTARGTAHWFSLLATENAFTPGYSKPGGWGIAPKNVDQFHIDKFPEEFMFGAATSAAQVEGGWDVDGKGASIWDTFANADKVKDKSTPQIACDSYHNYKQDIVLLKQLGVKFYRFSIAWPRIMPDGITRNDKGIEYYHNLIDELKMNQIIPMVTIYHWDLPQSLENYGGWLNSSIVDRFRNYAHLLFEEYGGKVDWWITLNEPWVFVVKGYGNGEFAPGISDDPGRKPYIAAHNAIKAHAEAYHDYHDNYKGKGKIGITLNIDWQEPKDPYNPDDIEASEWAIQTFLGWFAHPVYINGDYPDVMKTKIATISTEQGLGGSRLPEFTAAEKARINGTSDFFGINSYSTNLAYKDDPSRAGKEAPDYFKDRGILSDFDPSWPGSGSTWLKVVPWGLRKILNWVKNNYGDREILITENGVSDNTGTLQDSQRAAFIRNYINEVLKAVKYDGINVIGYTAWSLMDNFEWQSGYTERFGLYHVDFEDANRTRTPKSSAQEFHKIIVDHGFTTESKAEPYHPSPLPYQDTFYYKQQFPKDFSWGVTSQYFQGGFGWDTTVNGTSLDVLINGVDLKPDTDTSGLYRVVFNRLNNVDEGRKHVEATHVYTSILWPVMFPNRTIQDVDKTTLIAMRSFLKELPVGNTTITIFTWDLPNIMDTKNNGGWLNESNIDIFVEIARIYFDALGDTVKQWVTFNEPQQYAYLMYESGQLPPYHGNRTNDMYKAMHNMIKAHARVYHMYQKDFKRRQQGKVGLIVRNDWYIPKDSNNPADNDAVLRNLEFEYFWFSDPIFRTGDYPDEMKQHVGGTRLPSFTPREKQLNLGACDFLGINHYGSLIVKTRQPGDAPNGFNEDKGVTTDNNRYNELVIDPTGIRKMLNVIKGRYGKIPIYIAGNGITDTQKTHSNIDRATYIKQYSNEVLKAILHDQVNVKGYSYSRVLDGYSWTSPSKGETGLFYKPSAFTRPREGMQAFKDLVTFNGYVDPPKETTTPMRSTTPNNNNNNNNNNNPDKPVNNATRYISNVYFHLLITVFVISKLIA
;
A
#
# COMPACT_ATOMS: atom_id res chain seq x y z
N MET A 1 12.09 15.91 -16.56
CA MET A 1 12.74 16.96 -17.39
C MET A 1 14.09 16.49 -17.93
N LEU A 2 14.99 16.03 -17.05
CA LEU A 2 16.34 15.59 -17.43
C LEU A 2 16.35 14.40 -18.41
N SER A 3 15.50 13.40 -18.20
CA SER A 3 15.30 12.28 -19.12
C SER A 3 14.78 12.72 -20.50
N ARG A 4 14.01 13.82 -20.56
CA ARG A 4 13.62 14.45 -21.83
C ARG A 4 14.79 15.16 -22.51
N VAL A 5 15.67 15.84 -21.76
CA VAL A 5 16.89 16.46 -22.32
C VAL A 5 17.81 15.39 -22.90
N LYS A 6 17.96 14.25 -22.20
CA LYS A 6 18.65 13.08 -22.74
C LYS A 6 18.05 12.62 -24.07
N TYR A 7 16.74 12.42 -24.12
CA TYR A 7 16.11 11.87 -25.32
C TYR A 7 16.11 12.85 -26.51
N VAL A 8 15.88 14.14 -26.25
CA VAL A 8 15.74 15.15 -27.31
C VAL A 8 17.08 15.56 -27.90
N TYR A 9 18.14 15.58 -27.10
CA TYR A 9 19.44 16.14 -27.50
C TYR A 9 20.57 15.09 -27.51
N ASP A 10 20.19 13.81 -27.63
CA ASP A 10 21.13 12.67 -27.71
C ASP A 10 22.10 12.58 -26.52
N ASN A 11 21.53 12.51 -25.32
CA ASN A 11 22.20 12.40 -24.03
C ASN A 11 23.38 13.39 -23.83
N PRO A 12 23.14 14.70 -24.02
CA PRO A 12 24.22 15.68 -23.91
C PRO A 12 24.74 15.72 -22.48
N SER A 13 25.95 16.24 -22.29
CA SER A 13 26.41 16.54 -20.93
C SER A 13 25.55 17.67 -20.35
N VAL A 14 24.78 17.38 -19.29
CA VAL A 14 23.86 18.33 -18.67
C VAL A 14 24.45 18.81 -17.35
N TYR A 15 24.49 20.12 -17.15
CA TYR A 15 24.71 20.72 -15.84
C TYR A 15 23.42 21.44 -15.42
N VAL A 16 22.83 21.05 -14.30
CA VAL A 16 21.60 21.69 -13.82
C VAL A 16 21.99 22.98 -13.13
N THR A 17 21.79 24.11 -13.79
CA THR A 17 22.39 25.39 -13.37
C THR A 17 21.68 26.07 -12.20
N ASP A 18 20.43 25.73 -11.94
CA ASP A 18 19.68 26.26 -10.79
C ASP A 18 18.56 25.30 -10.37
N ILE A 19 18.48 25.04 -9.07
CA ILE A 19 17.37 24.40 -8.38
C ILE A 19 16.93 25.40 -7.32
N SER A 20 15.80 26.06 -7.54
CA SER A 20 15.23 27.07 -6.65
C SER A 20 13.70 26.96 -6.59
N GLN A 21 13.09 27.52 -5.55
CA GLN A 21 11.63 27.58 -5.36
C GLN A 21 11.21 29.06 -5.23
N SER A 22 10.27 29.53 -6.05
CA SER A 22 9.74 30.90 -5.99
C SER A 22 8.35 30.94 -5.35
N GLY A 23 8.20 31.62 -4.21
CA GLY A 23 6.91 31.84 -3.55
C GLY A 23 6.95 33.04 -2.61
N ALA A 24 6.23 34.12 -2.96
CA ALA A 24 6.05 35.28 -2.12
C ALA A 24 5.27 34.88 -0.85
N ASN A 25 5.80 35.21 0.33
CA ASN A 25 5.28 34.91 1.68
C ASN A 25 5.74 33.59 2.34
N ILE A 26 7.01 33.21 2.19
CA ILE A 26 7.63 32.23 3.11
C ILE A 26 8.54 32.99 4.09
N SER A 27 7.94 33.73 5.00
CA SER A 27 8.64 34.26 6.19
C SER A 27 8.57 33.28 7.36
N GLY A 28 8.19 32.01 7.15
CA GLY A 28 7.84 31.13 8.27
C GLY A 28 7.92 29.62 8.11
N ASP A 29 8.44 29.04 7.02
CA ASP A 29 8.68 27.58 7.05
C ASP A 29 9.85 27.12 6.17
N MET A 30 11.00 26.96 6.82
CA MET A 30 12.29 26.58 6.22
C MET A 30 12.33 25.08 5.86
N GLU A 31 11.47 24.27 6.49
CA GLU A 31 11.41 22.80 6.38
C GLU A 31 10.94 22.36 4.99
N SER A 32 9.96 23.08 4.41
CA SER A 32 9.45 22.83 3.06
C SER A 32 10.54 22.88 1.96
N LYS A 33 11.64 23.59 2.21
CA LYS A 33 12.74 23.77 1.24
C LYS A 33 13.74 22.61 1.25
N ILE A 34 14.02 22.00 2.41
CA ILE A 34 14.94 20.85 2.47
C ILE A 34 14.29 19.64 1.83
N ASP A 35 13.01 19.40 2.09
CA ASP A 35 12.25 18.34 1.43
C ASP A 35 12.15 18.60 -0.08
N TYR A 36 11.96 19.87 -0.49
CA TYR A 36 12.05 20.25 -1.90
C TYR A 36 13.43 19.86 -2.47
N TYR A 37 14.54 20.29 -1.88
CA TYR A 37 15.87 19.94 -2.39
C TYR A 37 16.16 18.43 -2.36
N ARG A 38 15.71 17.69 -1.33
CA ARG A 38 15.79 16.22 -1.25
C ARG A 38 15.03 15.56 -2.38
N ILE A 39 13.80 15.97 -2.64
CA ILE A 39 12.98 15.45 -3.75
C ILE A 39 13.69 15.69 -5.08
N TYR A 40 14.16 16.92 -5.34
CA TYR A 40 14.79 17.26 -6.62
C TYR A 40 16.15 16.60 -6.82
N THR A 41 16.99 16.53 -5.78
CA THR A 41 18.28 15.83 -5.87
C THR A 41 18.13 14.32 -5.93
N ASN A 42 17.15 13.73 -5.23
CA ASN A 42 16.81 12.31 -5.40
C ASN A 42 16.30 12.05 -6.83
N ASN A 43 15.50 12.95 -7.40
CA ASN A 43 15.08 12.84 -8.79
C ASN A 43 16.24 13.03 -9.79
N ILE A 44 17.24 13.87 -9.48
CA ILE A 44 18.49 13.98 -10.27
C ILE A 44 19.28 12.68 -10.17
N LEU A 45 19.42 12.11 -8.97
CA LEU A 45 20.12 10.84 -8.76
C LEU A 45 19.42 9.68 -9.48
N LYS A 46 18.08 9.63 -9.44
CA LYS A 46 17.26 8.71 -10.25
C LYS A 46 17.49 8.96 -11.74
N ALA A 47 17.57 10.22 -12.18
CA ALA A 47 17.86 10.51 -13.58
C ALA A 47 19.27 10.06 -13.99
N VAL A 48 20.26 10.12 -13.11
CA VAL A 48 21.62 9.60 -13.36
C VAL A 48 21.64 8.06 -13.35
N ASN A 49 21.09 7.44 -12.30
CA ASN A 49 21.27 6.01 -12.03
C ASN A 49 20.22 5.11 -12.69
N LEU A 50 18.98 5.59 -12.83
CA LEU A 50 17.86 4.84 -13.41
C LEU A 50 17.61 5.26 -14.85
N ASP A 51 17.63 6.57 -15.14
CA ASP A 51 17.38 7.06 -16.50
C ASP A 51 18.67 7.22 -17.33
N GLU A 52 19.85 6.95 -16.75
CA GLU A 52 21.17 7.07 -17.38
C GLU A 52 21.39 8.41 -18.11
N CYS A 53 20.90 9.51 -17.53
CA CYS A 53 21.13 10.86 -18.03
C CYS A 53 22.57 11.28 -17.75
N ASN A 54 23.25 11.83 -18.75
CA ASN A 54 24.63 12.30 -18.64
C ASN A 54 24.74 13.65 -17.90
N ILE A 55 24.36 13.65 -16.61
CA ILE A 55 24.38 14.83 -15.76
C ILE A 55 25.77 14.96 -15.12
N LYS A 56 26.42 16.10 -15.32
CA LYS A 56 27.77 16.40 -14.82
C LYS A 56 27.80 17.12 -13.48
N GLY A 57 26.66 17.64 -13.04
CA GLY A 57 26.52 18.32 -11.77
C GLY A 57 25.25 19.16 -11.72
N PHE A 58 25.00 19.74 -10.55
CA PHE A 58 23.91 20.67 -10.33
C PHE A 58 24.32 21.78 -9.38
N SER A 59 23.63 22.91 -9.46
CA SER A 59 23.74 24.03 -8.54
C SER A 59 22.40 24.26 -7.87
N VAL A 60 22.43 24.58 -6.58
CA VAL A 60 21.26 25.06 -5.84
C VAL A 60 21.30 26.59 -5.80
N GLY A 61 20.16 27.22 -6.07
CA GLY A 61 20.03 28.67 -6.04
C GLY A 61 19.15 29.15 -4.89
N SER A 62 19.49 30.25 -4.21
CA SER A 62 20.70 31.10 -4.36
C SER A 62 21.74 30.81 -3.25
N LEU A 63 22.99 31.28 -3.40
CA LEU A 63 23.98 31.19 -2.33
C LEU A 63 23.62 32.11 -1.15
N LEU A 64 23.24 33.35 -1.44
CA LEU A 64 22.89 34.38 -0.45
C LEU A 64 21.49 34.92 -0.76
N ASP A 65 20.81 35.43 0.26
CA ASP A 65 19.62 36.27 0.06
C ASP A 65 19.95 37.53 -0.75
N GLY A 66 18.99 38.02 -1.53
CA GLY A 66 19.19 39.17 -2.40
C GLY A 66 17.92 39.67 -3.11
N PRO A 67 18.02 40.81 -3.82
CA PRO A 67 16.90 41.38 -4.60
C PRO A 67 16.61 40.54 -5.85
N THR A 68 15.33 40.24 -6.12
CA THR A 68 14.91 39.30 -7.18
C THR A 68 14.27 39.97 -8.41
N GLY A 69 14.45 41.28 -8.61
CA GLY A 69 14.03 41.98 -9.83
C GLY A 69 12.54 42.31 -9.96
N LEU A 70 11.69 41.94 -8.99
CA LEU A 70 10.32 42.45 -8.83
C LEU A 70 10.32 43.51 -7.72
N LYS A 71 9.68 44.66 -7.95
CA LYS A 71 9.73 45.83 -7.05
C LYS A 71 9.37 45.47 -5.60
N ASP A 72 10.24 45.93 -4.70
CA ASP A 72 10.04 46.12 -3.25
C ASP A 72 9.98 44.90 -2.31
N ASN A 73 10.42 43.70 -2.73
CA ASN A 73 10.57 42.56 -1.79
C ASN A 73 12.00 41.96 -1.83
N TYR A 74 12.76 42.15 -0.75
CA TYR A 74 13.91 41.28 -0.45
C TYR A 74 13.36 39.93 -0.01
N HIS A 75 13.72 38.84 -0.69
CA HIS A 75 13.25 37.51 -0.34
C HIS A 75 14.37 36.63 0.25
N SER A 76 13.99 35.77 1.20
CA SER A 76 14.85 34.86 1.97
C SER A 76 14.97 33.45 1.33
N TYR A 77 15.59 33.34 0.14
CA TYR A 77 15.74 32.05 -0.56
C TYR A 77 17.18 31.50 -0.61
N GLY A 78 18.18 32.22 -0.12
CA GLY A 78 19.57 31.82 -0.20
C GLY A 78 19.96 30.74 0.82
N LEU A 79 20.95 29.90 0.48
CA LEU A 79 21.61 28.97 1.40
C LEU A 79 22.17 29.69 2.63
N TYR A 80 22.57 30.94 2.50
CA TYR A 80 22.91 31.81 3.62
C TYR A 80 21.94 32.97 3.68
N GLU A 81 21.42 33.19 4.88
CA GLU A 81 20.69 34.40 5.20
C GLU A 81 21.60 35.62 5.15
N VAL A 82 21.09 36.74 4.65
CA VAL A 82 21.79 38.04 4.68
C VAL A 82 21.01 39.03 5.54
N ASP A 83 21.63 39.51 6.62
CA ASP A 83 21.06 40.61 7.39
C ASP A 83 21.21 41.93 6.62
N PHE A 84 20.10 42.38 6.00
CA PHE A 84 20.05 43.63 5.25
C PHE A 84 19.94 44.89 6.14
N ASN A 85 19.91 44.76 7.46
CA ASN A 85 19.93 45.88 8.39
C ASN A 85 21.30 46.06 9.08
N HIS A 86 22.14 45.01 9.09
CA HIS A 86 23.51 45.10 9.59
C HIS A 86 24.46 45.76 8.57
N PRO A 87 25.31 46.74 8.98
CA PRO A 87 26.20 47.47 8.06
C PRO A 87 27.20 46.57 7.32
N GLU A 88 27.65 45.48 7.96
CA GLU A 88 28.56 44.50 7.35
C GLU A 88 27.84 43.40 6.52
N ARG A 89 26.50 43.43 6.46
CA ARG A 89 25.68 42.43 5.77
C ARG A 89 25.97 41.00 6.27
N LYS A 90 25.88 40.76 7.58
CA LYS A 90 26.28 39.47 8.18
C LYS A 90 25.58 38.29 7.47
N ARG A 91 26.32 37.21 7.19
CA ARG A 91 25.81 35.98 6.57
C ARG A 91 25.70 34.85 7.59
N THR A 92 24.57 34.17 7.61
CA THR A 92 24.33 33.02 8.50
C THR A 92 23.93 31.82 7.67
N ALA A 93 24.61 30.68 7.84
CA ALA A 93 24.31 29.44 7.11
C ALA A 93 22.92 28.89 7.50
N ARG A 94 22.13 28.44 6.52
CA ARG A 94 20.83 27.76 6.72
C ARG A 94 21.00 26.24 6.77
N GLY A 95 20.00 25.50 7.27
CA GLY A 95 19.98 24.03 7.22
C GLY A 95 20.18 23.47 5.79
N THR A 96 19.67 24.17 4.77
CA THR A 96 19.88 23.86 3.36
C THR A 96 21.35 23.96 2.94
N ALA A 97 22.13 24.90 3.50
CA ALA A 97 23.58 25.01 3.25
C ALA A 97 24.34 23.83 3.84
N HIS A 98 23.97 23.41 5.04
CA HIS A 98 24.57 22.26 5.70
C HIS A 98 24.26 20.95 4.97
N TRP A 99 22.99 20.72 4.64
CA TRP A 99 22.56 19.59 3.83
C TRP A 99 23.29 19.55 2.47
N PHE A 100 23.35 20.68 1.77
CA PHE A 100 24.02 20.75 0.47
C PHE A 100 25.54 20.56 0.59
N SER A 101 26.15 21.07 1.66
CA SER A 101 27.58 20.85 1.96
C SER A 101 27.88 19.37 2.21
N LEU A 102 27.01 18.64 2.91
CA LEU A 102 27.17 17.20 3.14
C LEU A 102 27.02 16.43 1.83
N LEU A 103 25.97 16.71 1.05
CA LEU A 103 25.76 16.12 -0.26
C LEU A 103 26.96 16.35 -1.20
N ALA A 104 27.54 17.56 -1.18
CA ALA A 104 28.71 17.90 -1.98
C ALA A 104 30.01 17.23 -1.48
N THR A 105 30.16 17.06 -0.16
CA THR A 105 31.34 16.42 0.44
C THR A 105 31.32 14.90 0.23
N GLU A 106 30.14 14.30 0.31
CA GLU A 106 29.96 12.85 0.28
C GLU A 106 29.71 12.30 -1.12
N ASN A 107 29.30 13.14 -2.08
CA ASN A 107 29.03 12.78 -3.48
C ASN A 107 28.02 11.60 -3.63
N ALA A 108 27.18 11.40 -2.62
CA ALA A 108 26.12 10.39 -2.52
C ALA A 108 25.14 10.77 -1.39
N PHE A 109 23.98 10.10 -1.31
CA PHE A 109 23.22 10.01 -0.06
C PHE A 109 23.83 8.86 0.76
N THR A 110 24.91 9.12 1.49
CA THR A 110 25.61 8.06 2.22
C THR A 110 24.86 7.71 3.51
N PRO A 111 24.56 6.44 3.77
CA PRO A 111 24.20 6.01 5.12
C PRO A 111 25.47 5.94 5.97
N GLY A 112 25.64 6.77 7.00
CA GLY A 112 26.70 6.53 8.00
C GLY A 112 27.37 7.76 8.61
N TYR A 113 27.30 7.86 9.94
CA TYR A 113 27.94 8.80 10.89
C TYR A 113 28.87 9.91 10.38
N SER A 114 28.60 11.14 10.85
CA SER A 114 29.66 12.13 11.09
C SER A 114 29.49 12.92 12.40
N LYS A 115 29.29 12.26 13.56
CA LYS A 115 29.90 12.59 14.89
C LYS A 115 29.30 11.82 16.10
N PRO A 116 29.98 11.81 17.27
CA PRO A 116 29.48 11.22 18.51
C PRO A 116 28.27 11.99 19.05
N GLY A 117 27.18 11.30 19.41
CA GLY A 117 26.03 11.95 20.08
C GLY A 117 24.64 11.35 19.87
N GLY A 118 24.44 10.29 19.08
CA GLY A 118 23.12 9.63 18.96
C GLY A 118 22.07 10.37 18.12
N TRP A 119 22.38 11.57 17.60
CA TRP A 119 21.51 12.36 16.73
C TRP A 119 21.95 12.24 15.28
N GLY A 120 21.21 11.45 14.50
CA GLY A 120 21.32 11.41 13.05
C GLY A 120 22.29 10.36 12.53
N ILE A 121 21.77 9.15 12.31
CA ILE A 121 21.88 8.34 11.08
C ILE A 121 21.22 6.97 11.31
N ALA A 122 20.63 6.40 10.24
CA ALA A 122 20.03 5.07 10.26
C ALA A 122 21.05 4.01 10.73
N PRO A 123 20.67 3.05 11.61
CA PRO A 123 21.58 1.99 12.05
C PRO A 123 22.29 1.29 10.86
N LYS A 124 23.49 0.75 11.08
CA LYS A 124 24.18 -0.01 10.01
C LYS A 124 23.26 -1.15 9.52
N ASN A 125 23.20 -1.37 8.21
CA ASN A 125 22.45 -2.48 7.60
C ASN A 125 20.92 -2.43 7.82
N VAL A 126 20.33 -1.23 7.96
CA VAL A 126 18.86 -1.07 8.12
C VAL A 126 18.08 -1.80 7.03
N ASP A 127 18.45 -1.66 5.75
CA ASP A 127 17.72 -2.30 4.66
C ASP A 127 18.10 -3.78 4.43
N GLN A 128 19.14 -4.28 5.08
CA GLN A 128 19.61 -5.66 4.90
C GLN A 128 18.97 -6.58 5.92
N PHE A 129 18.23 -7.59 5.46
CA PHE A 129 17.70 -8.62 6.36
C PHE A 129 18.83 -9.47 6.93
N HIS A 130 18.88 -9.62 8.25
CA HIS A 130 19.93 -10.39 8.91
C HIS A 130 19.50 -11.84 9.15
N ILE A 131 20.30 -12.80 8.69
CA ILE A 131 20.07 -14.24 8.87
C ILE A 131 21.03 -14.72 9.95
N ASP A 132 20.54 -14.84 11.18
CA ASP A 132 21.26 -15.42 12.31
C ASP A 132 20.25 -15.81 13.41
N LYS A 133 20.74 -16.48 14.45
CA LYS A 133 19.99 -16.83 15.67
C LYS A 133 20.26 -15.85 16.80
N PHE A 134 19.28 -15.67 17.68
CA PHE A 134 19.47 -14.98 18.96
C PHE A 134 20.39 -15.80 19.90
N PRO A 135 20.98 -15.17 20.93
CA PRO A 135 21.63 -15.89 22.03
C PRO A 135 20.69 -16.92 22.66
N GLU A 136 21.19 -18.05 23.15
CA GLU A 136 20.36 -19.16 23.65
C GLU A 136 19.41 -18.73 24.78
N GLU A 137 19.87 -17.81 25.62
CA GLU A 137 19.14 -17.20 26.73
C GLU A 137 18.03 -16.20 26.32
N PHE A 138 17.96 -15.80 25.05
CA PHE A 138 16.92 -14.88 24.56
C PHE A 138 15.54 -15.52 24.65
N MET A 139 14.58 -14.83 25.24
CA MET A 139 13.23 -15.36 25.44
C MET A 139 12.20 -14.71 24.51
N PHE A 140 11.36 -15.54 23.89
CA PHE A 140 10.15 -15.09 23.20
C PHE A 140 8.93 -15.28 24.08
N GLY A 141 8.07 -14.26 24.13
CA GLY A 141 6.83 -14.25 24.88
C GLY A 141 5.66 -13.70 24.07
N ALA A 142 4.47 -13.85 24.63
CA ALA A 142 3.26 -13.16 24.19
C ALA A 142 2.61 -12.50 25.42
N ALA A 143 1.75 -11.51 25.21
CA ALA A 143 1.14 -10.79 26.31
C ALA A 143 -0.32 -10.40 26.10
N THR A 144 -0.97 -10.11 27.23
CA THR A 144 -2.34 -9.60 27.36
C THR A 144 -2.44 -8.64 28.56
N SER A 145 -3.58 -7.97 28.72
CA SER A 145 -3.96 -7.32 29.97
C SER A 145 -5.31 -7.82 30.47
N ALA A 146 -5.49 -7.77 31.78
CA ALA A 146 -6.70 -8.22 32.45
C ALA A 146 -7.95 -7.51 31.93
N ALA A 147 -7.94 -6.17 31.87
CA ALA A 147 -9.09 -5.39 31.39
C ALA A 147 -9.45 -5.69 29.92
N GLN A 148 -8.47 -6.07 29.10
CA GLN A 148 -8.68 -6.34 27.69
C GLN A 148 -9.24 -7.75 27.42
N VAL A 149 -8.91 -8.74 28.27
CA VAL A 149 -9.17 -10.16 27.94
C VAL A 149 -9.99 -10.93 28.96
N GLU A 150 -10.02 -10.54 30.24
CA GLU A 150 -10.63 -11.39 31.28
C GLU A 150 -12.15 -11.46 31.20
N GLY A 151 -12.83 -10.31 31.09
CA GLY A 151 -14.26 -10.24 31.32
C GLY A 151 -14.65 -10.54 32.77
N GLY A 152 -15.86 -11.04 32.97
CA GLY A 152 -16.38 -11.38 34.31
C GLY A 152 -16.29 -10.20 35.27
N TRP A 153 -16.76 -9.03 34.81
CA TRP A 153 -16.49 -7.75 35.46
C TRP A 153 -17.10 -7.64 36.87
N ASP A 154 -18.18 -8.37 37.15
CA ASP A 154 -18.95 -8.40 38.40
C ASP A 154 -19.08 -9.82 38.99
N VAL A 155 -18.24 -10.75 38.54
CA VAL A 155 -18.23 -12.15 38.99
C VAL A 155 -17.30 -12.34 40.18
N ASP A 156 -17.66 -13.25 41.09
CA ASP A 156 -16.83 -13.69 42.22
C ASP A 156 -16.29 -12.54 43.08
N GLY A 157 -17.12 -11.52 43.27
CA GLY A 157 -16.83 -10.38 44.12
C GLY A 157 -15.90 -9.34 43.50
N LYS A 158 -15.53 -9.43 42.21
CA LYS A 158 -14.78 -8.36 41.53
C LYS A 158 -15.54 -7.02 41.60
N GLY A 159 -14.82 -5.95 41.92
CA GLY A 159 -15.32 -4.58 41.89
C GLY A 159 -15.27 -3.94 40.49
N ALA A 160 -15.97 -2.82 40.33
CA ALA A 160 -15.88 -2.03 39.11
C ALA A 160 -14.50 -1.36 38.98
N SER A 161 -13.90 -1.44 37.81
CA SER A 161 -12.74 -0.65 37.43
C SER A 161 -13.16 0.72 36.86
N ILE A 162 -12.19 1.62 36.70
CA ILE A 162 -12.39 2.86 35.94
C ILE A 162 -12.77 2.60 34.48
N TRP A 163 -12.29 1.51 33.87
CA TRP A 163 -12.64 1.15 32.49
C TRP A 163 -14.07 0.62 32.37
N ASP A 164 -14.55 -0.15 33.36
CA ASP A 164 -15.94 -0.59 33.41
C ASP A 164 -16.88 0.64 33.46
N THR A 165 -16.56 1.62 34.31
CA THR A 165 -17.34 2.86 34.45
C THR A 165 -17.24 3.75 33.21
N PHE A 166 -16.05 3.89 32.62
CA PHE A 166 -15.82 4.70 31.44
C PHE A 166 -16.54 4.15 30.20
N ALA A 167 -16.46 2.84 29.97
CA ALA A 167 -17.13 2.18 28.85
C ALA A 167 -18.66 2.22 28.98
N ASN A 168 -19.19 1.98 30.18
CA ASN A 168 -20.63 2.09 30.46
C ASN A 168 -21.18 3.53 30.32
N ALA A 169 -20.31 4.53 30.25
CA ALA A 169 -20.67 5.92 29.97
C ALA A 169 -20.64 6.28 28.47
N ASP A 170 -20.65 5.28 27.57
CA ASP A 170 -20.61 5.44 26.10
C ASP A 170 -19.38 6.23 25.58
N LYS A 171 -18.27 6.23 26.34
CA LYS A 171 -17.04 6.96 25.97
C LYS A 171 -16.10 6.16 25.05
N VAL A 172 -16.41 4.91 24.78
CA VAL A 172 -15.69 4.05 23.81
C VAL A 172 -16.24 4.31 22.42
N LYS A 173 -15.38 4.34 21.40
CA LYS A 173 -15.71 4.73 20.02
C LYS A 173 -16.89 3.96 19.41
N ASP A 174 -16.95 2.65 19.61
CA ASP A 174 -18.03 1.77 19.15
C ASP A 174 -19.07 1.46 20.23
N LYS A 175 -18.96 2.12 21.40
CA LYS A 175 -19.80 1.92 22.59
C LYS A 175 -19.80 0.51 23.16
N SER A 176 -18.80 -0.29 22.79
CA SER A 176 -18.61 -1.61 23.37
C SER A 176 -18.05 -1.53 24.80
N THR A 177 -18.15 -2.64 25.54
CA THR A 177 -17.66 -2.73 26.92
C THR A 177 -16.73 -3.93 27.11
N PRO A 178 -15.81 -3.87 28.10
CA PRO A 178 -14.93 -4.98 28.45
C PRO A 178 -15.60 -6.03 29.37
N GLN A 179 -16.93 -5.93 29.60
CA GLN A 179 -17.63 -6.74 30.60
C GLN A 179 -17.46 -8.26 30.39
N ILE A 180 -17.45 -8.69 29.12
CA ILE A 180 -17.18 -10.08 28.72
C ILE A 180 -15.80 -10.18 28.05
N ALA A 181 -15.41 -9.21 27.22
CA ALA A 181 -14.11 -9.22 26.54
C ALA A 181 -13.84 -10.54 25.79
N CYS A 182 -12.65 -11.13 25.96
CA CYS A 182 -12.31 -12.46 25.44
C CYS A 182 -12.82 -13.60 26.35
N ASP A 183 -13.39 -13.29 27.52
CA ASP A 183 -13.81 -14.26 28.52
C ASP A 183 -12.69 -15.18 29.01
N SER A 184 -11.47 -14.64 29.16
CA SER A 184 -10.30 -15.41 29.63
C SER A 184 -10.43 -15.82 31.10
N TYR A 185 -11.27 -15.11 31.89
CA TYR A 185 -11.54 -15.49 33.27
C TYR A 185 -12.09 -16.92 33.39
N HIS A 186 -12.95 -17.32 32.45
CA HIS A 186 -13.46 -18.69 32.38
C HIS A 186 -12.62 -19.61 31.46
N ASN A 187 -11.88 -19.04 30.49
CA ASN A 187 -11.23 -19.80 29.41
C ASN A 187 -9.68 -19.81 29.47
N TYR A 188 -9.06 -19.40 30.57
CA TYR A 188 -7.59 -19.30 30.69
C TYR A 188 -6.84 -20.60 30.33
N LYS A 189 -7.44 -21.78 30.57
CA LYS A 189 -6.85 -23.08 30.18
C LYS A 189 -6.72 -23.21 28.66
N GLN A 190 -7.71 -22.75 27.91
CA GLN A 190 -7.65 -22.72 26.44
C GLN A 190 -6.56 -21.74 25.99
N ASP A 191 -6.47 -20.58 26.61
CA ASP A 191 -5.45 -19.57 26.28
C ASP A 191 -4.03 -20.09 26.51
N ILE A 192 -3.81 -20.91 27.56
CA ILE A 192 -2.53 -21.58 27.83
C ILE A 192 -2.20 -22.64 26.76
N VAL A 193 -3.21 -23.34 26.21
CA VAL A 193 -3.00 -24.22 25.07
C VAL A 193 -2.47 -23.44 23.87
N LEU A 194 -2.99 -22.23 23.61
CA LEU A 194 -2.52 -21.38 22.51
C LEU A 194 -1.06 -20.95 22.73
N LEU A 195 -0.69 -20.57 23.95
CA LEU A 195 0.69 -20.21 24.31
C LEU A 195 1.65 -21.39 24.09
N LYS A 196 1.24 -22.59 24.50
CA LYS A 196 2.03 -23.81 24.29
C LYS A 196 2.19 -24.16 22.82
N GLN A 197 1.13 -24.02 22.02
CA GLN A 197 1.18 -24.22 20.57
C GLN A 197 2.08 -23.20 19.88
N LEU A 198 2.07 -21.96 20.35
CA LEU A 198 2.96 -20.90 19.85
C LEU A 198 4.43 -21.19 20.19
N GLY A 199 4.70 -21.91 21.28
CA GLY A 199 6.04 -22.31 21.70
C GLY A 199 6.77 -21.26 22.52
N VAL A 200 6.06 -20.26 23.05
CA VAL A 200 6.66 -19.16 23.83
C VAL A 200 7.24 -19.65 25.15
N LYS A 201 8.29 -18.96 25.62
CA LYS A 201 8.96 -19.28 26.88
C LYS A 201 8.27 -18.67 28.09
N PHE A 202 7.68 -17.48 27.93
CA PHE A 202 7.00 -16.76 28.99
C PHE A 202 5.68 -16.16 28.50
N TYR A 203 4.79 -15.91 29.45
CA TYR A 203 3.54 -15.21 29.22
C TYR A 203 3.47 -14.02 30.16
N ARG A 204 3.34 -12.82 29.58
CA ARG A 204 3.16 -11.60 30.35
C ARG A 204 1.66 -11.26 30.42
N PHE A 205 1.12 -11.22 31.62
CA PHE A 205 -0.28 -10.87 31.88
C PHE A 205 -0.36 -9.92 33.07
N SER A 206 -1.47 -9.19 33.20
CA SER A 206 -1.70 -8.36 34.39
C SER A 206 -2.70 -8.99 35.34
N ILE A 207 -2.60 -8.59 36.62
CA ILE A 207 -3.58 -8.94 37.64
C ILE A 207 -4.52 -7.74 37.81
N ALA A 208 -5.83 -7.98 37.71
CA ALA A 208 -6.84 -6.97 37.92
C ALA A 208 -6.91 -6.57 39.40
N TRP A 209 -6.43 -5.37 39.72
CA TRP A 209 -6.57 -4.79 41.06
C TRP A 209 -8.01 -4.86 41.58
N PRO A 210 -9.06 -4.47 40.83
CA PRO A 210 -10.44 -4.57 41.31
C PRO A 210 -10.95 -6.02 41.47
N ARG A 211 -10.24 -7.03 40.95
CA ARG A 211 -10.58 -8.43 41.20
C ARG A 211 -9.98 -8.92 42.52
N ILE A 212 -8.75 -8.53 42.83
CA ILE A 212 -8.05 -8.88 44.07
C ILE A 212 -8.51 -8.04 45.26
N MET A 213 -8.75 -6.74 45.02
CA MET A 213 -9.24 -5.78 46.00
C MET A 213 -10.40 -4.95 45.40
N PRO A 214 -11.66 -5.38 45.54
CA PRO A 214 -12.82 -4.78 44.88
C PRO A 214 -13.06 -3.29 45.15
N ASP A 215 -12.77 -2.84 46.37
CA ASP A 215 -12.81 -1.43 46.79
C ASP A 215 -11.41 -0.78 46.82
N GLY A 216 -10.39 -1.50 46.35
CA GLY A 216 -8.98 -1.12 46.38
C GLY A 216 -8.27 -1.39 47.72
N ILE A 217 -8.93 -2.04 48.69
CA ILE A 217 -8.37 -2.32 50.02
C ILE A 217 -8.69 -3.76 50.49
N THR A 218 -9.94 -4.19 50.35
CA THR A 218 -10.47 -5.42 50.92
C THR A 218 -10.10 -6.62 50.07
N ARG A 219 -9.41 -7.60 50.65
CA ARG A 219 -9.01 -8.85 49.98
C ARG A 219 -10.21 -9.65 49.46
N ASN A 220 -10.11 -10.15 48.23
CA ASN A 220 -11.06 -11.09 47.61
C ASN A 220 -10.39 -12.43 47.30
N ASP A 221 -10.68 -13.46 48.12
CA ASP A 221 -10.06 -14.78 47.99
C ASP A 221 -10.43 -15.50 46.68
N LYS A 222 -11.59 -15.24 46.08
CA LYS A 222 -11.98 -15.87 44.81
C LYS A 222 -11.19 -15.30 43.63
N GLY A 223 -10.96 -13.99 43.63
CA GLY A 223 -10.03 -13.35 42.71
C GLY A 223 -8.62 -13.91 42.84
N ILE A 224 -8.16 -14.14 44.08
CA ILE A 224 -6.84 -14.71 44.35
C ILE A 224 -6.71 -16.15 43.85
N GLU A 225 -7.74 -16.97 44.10
CA GLU A 225 -7.83 -18.35 43.64
C GLU A 225 -7.70 -18.46 42.11
N TYR A 226 -8.33 -17.56 41.36
CA TYR A 226 -8.24 -17.52 39.89
C TYR A 226 -6.78 -17.35 39.41
N TYR A 227 -6.03 -16.38 39.94
CA TYR A 227 -4.65 -16.16 39.50
C TYR A 227 -3.70 -17.26 39.99
N HIS A 228 -3.94 -17.86 41.16
CA HIS A 228 -3.23 -19.10 41.54
C HIS A 228 -3.42 -20.19 40.50
N ASN A 229 -4.66 -20.43 40.07
CA ASN A 229 -4.99 -21.44 39.08
C ASN A 229 -4.34 -21.14 37.70
N LEU A 230 -4.34 -19.88 37.27
CA LEU A 230 -3.66 -19.43 36.05
C LEU A 230 -2.14 -19.64 36.14
N ILE A 231 -1.51 -19.18 37.22
CA ILE A 231 -0.06 -19.29 37.43
C ILE A 231 0.37 -20.75 37.53
N ASP A 232 -0.37 -21.58 38.26
CA ASP A 232 -0.07 -23.01 38.39
C ASP A 232 -0.20 -23.72 37.04
N GLU A 233 -1.22 -23.40 36.24
CA GLU A 233 -1.40 -23.97 34.90
C GLU A 233 -0.29 -23.55 33.92
N LEU A 234 0.18 -22.30 33.98
CA LEU A 234 1.35 -21.83 33.22
C LEU A 234 2.61 -22.62 33.59
N LYS A 235 2.88 -22.79 34.89
CA LYS A 235 4.05 -23.54 35.39
C LYS A 235 3.98 -25.01 35.03
N MET A 236 2.82 -25.64 35.13
CA MET A 236 2.61 -27.03 34.69
C MET A 236 2.92 -27.22 33.20
N ASN A 237 2.71 -26.17 32.38
CA ASN A 237 3.05 -26.15 30.96
C ASN A 237 4.44 -25.57 30.66
N GLN A 238 5.28 -25.35 31.69
CA GLN A 238 6.66 -24.84 31.57
C GLN A 238 6.77 -23.45 30.94
N ILE A 239 5.72 -22.65 31.06
CA ILE A 239 5.68 -21.25 30.63
C ILE A 239 5.96 -20.38 31.86
N ILE A 240 6.95 -19.50 31.76
CA ILE A 240 7.32 -18.59 32.85
C ILE A 240 6.22 -17.52 33.00
N PRO A 241 5.58 -17.40 34.17
CA PRO A 241 4.65 -16.30 34.42
C PRO A 241 5.42 -14.99 34.63
N MET A 242 5.05 -13.96 33.88
CA MET A 242 5.53 -12.60 34.08
C MET A 242 4.34 -11.71 34.41
N VAL A 243 4.32 -11.15 35.62
CA VAL A 243 3.14 -10.49 36.16
C VAL A 243 3.29 -8.98 36.13
N THR A 244 2.34 -8.31 35.50
CA THR A 244 2.14 -6.87 35.61
C THR A 244 1.15 -6.57 36.74
N ILE A 245 1.58 -5.80 37.74
CA ILE A 245 0.77 -5.47 38.93
C ILE A 245 -0.37 -4.52 38.55
N TYR A 246 -0.11 -3.49 37.75
CA TYR A 246 -1.11 -2.54 37.31
C TYR A 246 -1.06 -2.25 35.81
N HIS A 247 -2.21 -2.48 35.16
CA HIS A 247 -2.41 -2.27 33.73
C HIS A 247 -3.70 -1.46 33.50
N TRP A 248 -3.71 -0.24 34.05
CA TRP A 248 -4.70 0.82 33.81
C TRP A 248 -6.11 0.57 34.37
N ASP A 249 -6.28 -0.47 35.16
CA ASP A 249 -7.56 -0.98 35.64
C ASP A 249 -7.84 -0.62 37.10
N LEU A 250 -7.61 0.65 37.47
CA LEU A 250 -7.80 1.12 38.85
C LEU A 250 -9.22 0.81 39.36
N PRO A 251 -9.40 0.32 40.61
CA PRO A 251 -10.72 0.21 41.21
C PRO A 251 -11.42 1.57 41.24
N GLN A 252 -12.67 1.63 40.77
CA GLN A 252 -13.45 2.87 40.70
C GLN A 252 -13.60 3.53 42.09
N SER A 253 -13.65 2.74 43.15
CA SER A 253 -13.70 3.23 44.53
C SER A 253 -12.47 4.08 44.91
N LEU A 254 -11.29 3.76 44.37
CA LEU A 254 -10.09 4.58 44.59
C LEU A 254 -10.11 5.85 43.74
N GLU A 255 -10.59 5.78 42.51
CA GLU A 255 -10.77 6.96 41.65
C GLU A 255 -11.77 7.96 42.27
N ASN A 256 -12.86 7.47 42.88
CA ASN A 256 -13.81 8.29 43.62
C ASN A 256 -13.16 9.03 44.82
N TYR A 257 -12.00 8.56 45.28
CA TYR A 257 -11.19 9.20 46.31
C TYR A 257 -10.00 10.01 45.74
N GLY A 258 -10.02 10.30 44.44
CA GLY A 258 -9.02 11.09 43.73
C GLY A 258 -7.95 10.28 42.99
N GLY A 259 -8.03 8.94 43.01
CA GLY A 259 -7.19 8.06 42.18
C GLY A 259 -5.70 8.39 42.25
N TRP A 260 -5.06 8.47 41.08
CA TRP A 260 -3.64 8.80 40.99
C TRP A 260 -3.29 10.25 41.38
N LEU A 261 -4.27 11.14 41.51
CA LEU A 261 -4.05 12.51 41.99
C LEU A 261 -3.91 12.57 43.52
N ASN A 262 -4.38 11.55 44.24
CA ASN A 262 -4.31 11.47 45.68
C ASN A 262 -3.02 10.76 46.12
N SER A 263 -2.18 11.40 46.92
CA SER A 263 -0.90 10.82 47.37
C SER A 263 -1.05 9.53 48.18
N SER A 264 -2.21 9.27 48.80
CA SER A 264 -2.49 7.99 49.48
C SER A 264 -2.49 6.79 48.54
N ILE A 265 -2.58 7.00 47.22
CA ILE A 265 -2.48 5.93 46.23
C ILE A 265 -1.15 5.19 46.30
N VAL A 266 -0.08 5.85 46.75
CA VAL A 266 1.25 5.25 46.90
C VAL A 266 1.20 4.10 47.90
N ASP A 267 0.65 4.33 49.09
CA ASP A 267 0.51 3.28 50.11
C ASP A 267 -0.51 2.21 49.71
N ARG A 268 -1.60 2.60 49.05
CA ARG A 268 -2.63 1.66 48.56
C ARG A 268 -2.06 0.71 47.51
N PHE A 269 -1.30 1.25 46.56
CA PHE A 269 -0.61 0.46 45.54
C PHE A 269 0.46 -0.44 46.17
N ARG A 270 1.25 0.06 47.13
CA ARG A 270 2.22 -0.76 47.86
C ARG A 270 1.55 -1.91 48.60
N ASN A 271 0.43 -1.68 49.29
CA ASN A 271 -0.30 -2.74 50.00
C ASN A 271 -0.91 -3.77 49.02
N TYR A 272 -1.40 -3.32 47.87
CA TYR A 272 -1.85 -4.21 46.81
C TYR A 272 -0.71 -5.07 46.27
N ALA A 273 0.43 -4.46 45.91
CA ALA A 273 1.63 -5.16 45.46
C ALA A 273 2.14 -6.16 46.52
N HIS A 274 2.17 -5.77 47.79
CA HIS A 274 2.56 -6.61 48.92
C HIS A 274 1.73 -7.89 48.97
N LEU A 275 0.40 -7.77 48.86
CA LEU A 275 -0.49 -8.93 48.82
C LEU A 275 -0.18 -9.84 47.62
N LEU A 276 0.09 -9.27 46.44
CA LEU A 276 0.47 -10.09 45.28
C LEU A 276 1.79 -10.84 45.50
N PHE A 277 2.77 -10.21 46.15
CA PHE A 277 4.04 -10.86 46.46
C PHE A 277 3.87 -11.96 47.52
N GLU A 278 3.01 -11.74 48.52
CA GLU A 278 2.67 -12.72 49.54
C GLU A 278 2.03 -13.96 48.93
N GLU A 279 1.02 -13.77 48.06
CA GLU A 279 0.31 -14.88 47.43
C GLU A 279 1.14 -15.56 46.32
N TYR A 280 1.73 -14.79 45.40
CA TYR A 280 2.29 -15.33 44.17
C TYR A 280 3.82 -15.27 44.07
N GLY A 281 4.51 -14.54 44.96
CA GLY A 281 5.96 -14.36 44.92
C GLY A 281 6.76 -15.66 45.14
N GLY A 282 6.13 -16.72 45.66
CA GLY A 282 6.71 -18.06 45.68
C GLY A 282 6.66 -18.80 44.32
N LYS A 283 5.89 -18.29 43.36
CA LYS A 283 5.64 -18.92 42.05
C LYS A 283 6.07 -18.08 40.85
N VAL A 284 6.19 -16.76 41.03
CA VAL A 284 6.46 -15.76 39.98
C VAL A 284 7.79 -15.07 40.21
N ASP A 285 8.67 -15.15 39.21
CA ASP A 285 10.03 -14.61 39.28
C ASP A 285 10.20 -13.31 38.47
N TRP A 286 9.20 -12.89 37.70
CA TRP A 286 9.26 -11.68 36.87
C TRP A 286 8.07 -10.77 37.13
N TRP A 287 8.36 -9.55 37.59
CA TRP A 287 7.36 -8.57 38.00
C TRP A 287 7.54 -7.25 37.26
N ILE A 288 6.42 -6.68 36.83
CA ILE A 288 6.32 -5.33 36.30
C ILE A 288 5.35 -4.55 37.20
N THR A 289 5.77 -3.45 37.79
CA THR A 289 4.89 -2.67 38.68
C THR A 289 3.80 -1.96 37.88
N LEU A 290 4.19 -1.14 36.91
CA LEU A 290 3.30 -0.29 36.13
C LEU A 290 3.55 -0.55 34.65
N ASN A 291 2.48 -0.78 33.88
CA ASN A 291 2.54 -0.74 32.42
C ASN A 291 2.32 0.69 31.93
N GLU A 292 3.26 1.20 31.14
CA GLU A 292 3.12 2.44 30.36
C GLU A 292 2.52 3.61 31.16
N PRO A 293 3.16 4.04 32.26
CA PRO A 293 2.55 5.02 33.16
C PRO A 293 2.17 6.33 32.46
N TRP A 294 2.93 6.73 31.43
CA TRP A 294 2.62 7.88 30.60
C TRP A 294 1.19 7.84 30.05
N VAL A 295 0.68 6.68 29.64
CA VAL A 295 -0.65 6.56 29.04
C VAL A 295 -1.73 6.93 30.04
N PHE A 296 -1.80 6.27 31.20
CA PHE A 296 -2.88 6.56 32.14
C PHE A 296 -2.74 7.94 32.80
N VAL A 297 -1.53 8.51 32.91
CA VAL A 297 -1.37 9.87 33.47
C VAL A 297 -1.72 10.97 32.48
N VAL A 298 -1.32 10.84 31.20
CA VAL A 298 -1.55 11.88 30.18
C VAL A 298 -2.90 11.68 29.51
N LYS A 299 -3.25 10.46 29.11
CA LYS A 299 -4.53 10.19 28.47
C LYS A 299 -5.70 10.09 29.46
N GLY A 300 -5.43 9.67 30.69
CA GLY A 300 -6.45 9.56 31.73
C GLY A 300 -6.76 10.87 32.46
N TYR A 301 -5.72 11.66 32.82
CA TYR A 301 -5.84 12.90 33.60
C TYR A 301 -5.40 14.18 32.87
N GLY A 302 -5.02 14.08 31.60
CA GLY A 302 -4.64 15.20 30.74
C GLY A 302 -5.70 15.49 29.69
N ASN A 303 -5.68 14.77 28.56
CA ASN A 303 -6.65 14.98 27.48
C ASN A 303 -7.99 14.24 27.68
N GLY A 304 -8.04 13.30 28.64
CA GLY A 304 -9.24 12.55 28.99
C GLY A 304 -9.70 11.53 27.92
N GLU A 305 -8.83 11.16 26.99
CA GLU A 305 -9.10 10.13 25.97
C GLU A 305 -9.29 8.74 26.59
N PHE A 306 -8.61 8.45 27.70
CA PHE A 306 -8.63 7.15 28.38
C PHE A 306 -9.32 7.28 29.74
N ALA A 307 -9.74 6.16 30.34
CA ALA A 307 -10.25 6.16 31.71
C ALA A 307 -9.21 6.77 32.68
N PRO A 308 -9.62 7.62 33.65
CA PRO A 308 -10.99 7.96 34.03
C PRO A 308 -11.66 9.07 33.18
N GLY A 309 -10.97 9.66 32.21
CA GLY A 309 -11.51 10.67 31.29
C GLY A 309 -11.57 12.07 31.90
N ILE A 310 -10.54 12.44 32.66
CA ILE A 310 -10.42 13.72 33.37
C ILE A 310 -9.56 14.67 32.52
N SER A 311 -10.07 15.87 32.23
CA SER A 311 -9.41 16.87 31.37
C SER A 311 -9.67 18.33 31.78
N ASP A 312 -10.07 18.57 33.03
CA ASP A 312 -10.41 19.88 33.60
C ASP A 312 -9.19 20.70 34.09
N ASP A 313 -8.03 20.07 34.33
CA ASP A 313 -6.74 20.77 34.55
C ASP A 313 -5.57 20.00 33.88
N PRO A 314 -5.52 20.02 32.54
CA PRO A 314 -4.55 19.23 31.76
C PRO A 314 -3.10 19.70 31.94
N GLY A 315 -2.89 20.88 32.52
CA GLY A 315 -1.58 21.43 32.82
C GLY A 315 -1.00 21.04 34.18
N ARG A 316 -1.79 20.49 35.13
CA ARG A 316 -1.28 20.08 36.44
C ARG A 316 -1.52 18.61 36.77
N LYS A 317 -2.72 18.10 36.46
CA LYS A 317 -3.13 16.76 36.88
C LYS A 317 -2.22 15.64 36.33
N PRO A 318 -1.74 15.67 35.07
CA PRO A 318 -0.78 14.68 34.59
C PRO A 318 0.53 14.66 35.41
N TYR A 319 1.03 15.84 35.81
CA TYR A 319 2.25 15.93 36.60
C TYR A 319 2.10 15.38 38.03
N ILE A 320 0.95 15.64 38.67
CA ILE A 320 0.63 15.08 39.99
C ILE A 320 0.47 13.55 39.92
N ALA A 321 -0.28 13.07 38.93
CA ALA A 321 -0.51 11.64 38.73
C ALA A 321 0.80 10.88 38.47
N ALA A 322 1.67 11.42 37.60
CA ALA A 322 2.98 10.83 37.32
C ALA A 322 3.90 10.82 38.55
N HIS A 323 3.89 11.88 39.35
CA HIS A 323 4.67 11.96 40.59
C HIS A 323 4.28 10.87 41.58
N ASN A 324 2.99 10.65 41.78
CA ASN A 324 2.49 9.56 42.63
C ASN A 324 2.78 8.19 42.03
N ALA A 325 2.66 8.02 40.70
CA ALA A 325 2.96 6.76 40.02
C ALA A 325 4.43 6.34 40.19
N ILE A 326 5.38 7.28 40.04
CA ILE A 326 6.82 7.02 40.23
C ILE A 326 7.10 6.59 41.68
N LYS A 327 6.50 7.28 42.66
CA LYS A 327 6.62 6.91 44.09
C LYS A 327 6.02 5.54 44.39
N ALA A 328 4.85 5.24 43.83
CA ALA A 328 4.18 3.96 43.99
C ALA A 328 5.01 2.80 43.42
N HIS A 329 5.63 2.99 42.24
CA HIS A 329 6.59 2.05 41.68
C HIS A 329 7.77 1.81 42.63
N ALA A 330 8.41 2.86 43.14
CA ALA A 330 9.55 2.73 44.04
C ALA A 330 9.19 1.97 45.32
N GLU A 331 8.04 2.28 45.94
CA GLU A 331 7.61 1.60 47.15
C GLU A 331 7.28 0.11 46.91
N ALA A 332 6.68 -0.25 45.77
CA ALA A 332 6.47 -1.65 45.41
C ALA A 332 7.79 -2.40 45.12
N TYR A 333 8.75 -1.74 44.45
CA TYR A 333 10.08 -2.30 44.20
C TYR A 333 10.80 -2.65 45.51
N HIS A 334 10.80 -1.71 46.45
CA HIS A 334 11.45 -1.93 47.74
C HIS A 334 10.70 -2.92 48.62
N ASP A 335 9.37 -2.94 48.60
CA ASP A 335 8.62 -3.97 49.32
C ASP A 335 8.97 -5.38 48.83
N TYR A 336 9.09 -5.57 47.50
CA TYR A 336 9.57 -6.83 46.92
C TYR A 336 11.00 -7.13 47.38
N HIS A 337 11.91 -6.16 47.25
CA HIS A 337 13.30 -6.34 47.62
C HIS A 337 13.53 -6.50 49.12
N ASP A 338 12.74 -5.92 50.00
CA ASP A 338 12.96 -6.04 51.44
C ASP A 338 12.46 -7.39 51.97
N ASN A 339 11.39 -7.93 51.37
CA ASN A 339 10.72 -9.14 51.85
C ASN A 339 11.02 -10.42 51.03
N TYR A 340 11.48 -10.30 49.77
CA TYR A 340 11.60 -11.42 48.82
C TYR A 340 12.98 -11.52 48.12
N LYS A 341 14.06 -11.01 48.74
CA LYS A 341 15.44 -10.98 48.18
C LYS A 341 15.86 -12.29 47.51
N GLY A 342 16.37 -12.18 46.28
CA GLY A 342 17.06 -13.26 45.57
C GLY A 342 16.15 -14.26 44.84
N LYS A 343 14.83 -14.00 44.72
CA LYS A 343 13.88 -14.91 44.07
C LYS A 343 13.53 -14.56 42.62
N GLY A 344 13.76 -13.33 42.15
CA GLY A 344 13.36 -12.91 40.82
C GLY A 344 13.75 -11.47 40.49
N LYS A 345 13.21 -10.92 39.40
CA LYS A 345 13.43 -9.56 38.90
C LYS A 345 12.13 -8.75 38.93
N ILE A 346 12.23 -7.50 39.33
CA ILE A 346 11.12 -6.53 39.32
C ILE A 346 11.55 -5.25 38.61
N GLY A 347 10.65 -4.70 37.80
CA GLY A 347 10.91 -3.47 37.08
C GLY A 347 9.65 -2.72 36.69
N ILE A 348 9.83 -1.74 35.81
CA ILE A 348 8.77 -0.92 35.23
C ILE A 348 8.81 -1.00 33.71
N THR A 349 7.64 -1.03 33.07
CA THR A 349 7.52 -0.99 31.61
C THR A 349 7.18 0.42 31.17
N LEU A 350 8.02 1.00 30.31
CA LEU A 350 7.85 2.35 29.78
C LEU A 350 7.58 2.28 28.28
N ASN A 351 6.60 3.04 27.80
CA ASN A 351 6.32 3.15 26.38
C ASN A 351 7.04 4.31 25.72
N ILE A 352 7.44 4.09 24.48
CA ILE A 352 7.97 5.14 23.60
C ILE A 352 7.92 4.69 22.14
N ASP A 353 7.42 5.55 21.28
CA ASP A 353 7.70 5.47 19.85
C ASP A 353 8.96 6.29 19.55
N TRP A 354 9.80 5.81 18.64
CA TRP A 354 10.99 6.55 18.26
C TRP A 354 10.61 7.93 17.69
N GLN A 355 11.27 8.99 18.15
CA GLN A 355 11.04 10.36 17.69
C GLN A 355 12.17 10.73 16.73
N GLU A 356 11.95 10.60 15.42
CA GLU A 356 12.90 11.06 14.42
C GLU A 356 12.75 12.58 14.23
N PRO A 357 13.82 13.37 14.14
CA PRO A 357 13.69 14.78 13.76
C PRO A 357 13.07 14.89 12.37
N LYS A 358 12.08 15.77 12.19
CA LYS A 358 11.42 15.99 10.89
C LYS A 358 12.44 16.39 9.84
N ASP A 359 13.29 17.37 10.16
CA ASP A 359 14.56 17.56 9.44
C ASP A 359 15.78 17.18 10.31
N PRO A 360 16.47 16.07 10.01
CA PRO A 360 17.69 15.64 10.73
C PRO A 360 18.90 16.58 10.60
N TYR A 361 18.78 17.71 9.89
CA TYR A 361 19.81 18.74 9.80
C TYR A 361 19.40 20.08 10.42
N ASN A 362 18.14 20.20 10.85
CA ASN A 362 17.66 21.36 11.58
C ASN A 362 17.96 21.17 13.07
N PRO A 363 18.83 21.99 13.69
CA PRO A 363 19.13 21.89 15.10
C PRO A 363 17.89 22.00 16.01
N ASP A 364 16.89 22.79 15.60
CA ASP A 364 15.64 22.92 16.35
C ASP A 364 14.81 21.62 16.32
N ASP A 365 14.79 20.89 15.20
CA ASP A 365 14.06 19.62 15.09
C ASP A 365 14.81 18.49 15.79
N ILE A 366 16.14 18.51 15.76
CA ILE A 366 16.99 17.61 16.54
C ILE A 366 16.75 17.83 18.03
N GLU A 367 16.74 19.09 18.48
CA GLU A 367 16.41 19.42 19.87
C GLU A 367 14.97 19.00 20.20
N ALA A 368 14.01 19.23 19.30
CA ALA A 368 12.61 18.84 19.47
C ALA A 368 12.45 17.32 19.57
N SER A 369 13.18 16.56 18.77
CA SER A 369 13.23 15.10 18.79
C SER A 369 13.77 14.57 20.12
N GLU A 370 14.89 15.09 20.61
CA GLU A 370 15.41 14.74 21.95
C GLU A 370 14.45 15.13 23.05
N TRP A 371 13.93 16.34 22.97
CA TRP A 371 13.00 16.87 23.95
C TRP A 371 11.68 16.06 23.96
N ALA A 372 11.25 15.53 22.81
CA ALA A 372 10.10 14.65 22.69
C ALA A 372 10.32 13.33 23.44
N ILE A 373 11.52 12.74 23.35
CA ILE A 373 11.89 11.53 24.08
C ILE A 373 12.00 11.82 25.58
N GLN A 374 12.66 12.92 25.98
CA GLN A 374 12.83 13.28 27.39
C GLN A 374 11.49 13.58 28.10
N THR A 375 10.55 14.24 27.43
CA THR A 375 9.21 14.53 27.98
C THR A 375 8.27 13.34 28.02
N PHE A 376 8.65 12.23 27.38
CA PHE A 376 7.83 11.03 27.27
C PHE A 376 8.49 9.87 28.05
N LEU A 377 9.58 9.31 27.53
CA LEU A 377 10.35 8.24 28.17
C LEU A 377 11.14 8.78 29.36
N GLY A 378 11.89 9.87 29.16
CA GLY A 378 12.80 10.42 30.17
C GLY A 378 12.09 10.85 31.45
N TRP A 379 10.84 11.28 31.35
CA TRP A 379 10.01 11.70 32.48
C TRP A 379 9.85 10.62 33.55
N PHE A 380 9.75 9.35 33.14
CA PHE A 380 9.67 8.20 34.05
C PHE A 380 11.01 7.45 34.19
N ALA A 381 11.81 7.40 33.12
CA ALA A 381 13.06 6.66 33.11
C ALA A 381 14.17 7.37 33.92
N HIS A 382 14.30 8.70 33.84
CA HIS A 382 15.38 9.41 34.53
C HIS A 382 15.32 9.29 36.05
N PRO A 383 14.13 9.42 36.70
CA PRO A 383 14.02 9.15 38.13
C PRO A 383 14.49 7.73 38.50
N VAL A 384 14.09 6.72 37.73
CA VAL A 384 14.38 5.31 38.06
C VAL A 384 15.84 4.93 37.78
N TYR A 385 16.45 5.40 36.69
CA TYR A 385 17.73 4.85 36.20
C TYR A 385 18.96 5.75 36.39
N ILE A 386 18.79 7.03 36.77
CA ILE A 386 19.89 8.00 36.86
C ILE A 386 20.13 8.48 38.29
N ASN A 387 19.20 9.24 38.87
CA ASN A 387 19.45 9.97 40.12
C ASN A 387 18.23 10.15 41.04
N GLY A 388 17.09 9.52 40.74
CA GLY A 388 15.88 9.68 41.54
C GLY A 388 15.07 10.94 41.24
N ASP A 389 15.47 11.76 40.26
CA ASP A 389 14.83 13.04 39.95
C ASP A 389 14.36 13.12 38.50
N TYR A 390 13.50 14.08 38.19
CA TYR A 390 13.10 14.38 36.81
C TYR A 390 14.29 14.91 36.00
N PRO A 391 14.27 14.77 34.65
CA PRO A 391 15.29 15.38 33.79
C PRO A 391 15.45 16.88 34.08
N ASP A 392 16.69 17.36 34.23
CA ASP A 392 16.96 18.76 34.57
C ASP A 392 16.40 19.74 33.52
N VAL A 393 16.44 19.35 32.25
CA VAL A 393 15.84 20.12 31.16
C VAL A 393 14.33 20.27 31.33
N MET A 394 13.65 19.24 31.85
CA MET A 394 12.21 19.27 32.07
C MET A 394 11.83 20.16 33.25
N LYS A 395 12.53 20.04 34.38
CA LYS A 395 12.32 20.94 35.53
C LYS A 395 12.48 22.41 35.12
N THR A 396 13.54 22.71 34.39
CA THR A 396 13.85 24.07 33.94
C THR A 396 12.78 24.60 32.98
N LYS A 397 12.44 23.85 31.92
CA LYS A 397 11.45 24.30 30.91
C LYS A 397 10.06 24.48 31.54
N ILE A 398 9.58 23.55 32.37
CA ILE A 398 8.25 23.67 33.00
C ILE A 398 8.20 24.81 34.02
N ALA A 399 9.26 25.05 34.78
CA ALA A 399 9.33 26.19 35.70
C ALA A 399 9.27 27.54 34.95
N THR A 400 10.00 27.66 33.83
CA THR A 400 9.96 28.84 32.96
C THR A 400 8.55 29.05 32.39
N ILE A 401 7.95 28.03 31.79
CA ILE A 401 6.60 28.11 31.21
C ILE A 401 5.57 28.47 32.28
N SER A 402 5.69 27.90 33.48
CA SER A 402 4.79 28.22 34.60
C SER A 402 4.90 29.69 35.00
N THR A 403 6.12 30.24 35.02
CA THR A 403 6.37 31.66 35.31
C THR A 403 5.80 32.57 34.23
N GLU A 404 5.98 32.22 32.95
CA GLU A 404 5.44 32.96 31.80
C GLU A 404 3.91 32.98 31.78
N GLN A 405 3.27 31.91 32.25
CA GLN A 405 1.82 31.81 32.44
C GLN A 405 1.31 32.54 33.69
N GLY A 406 2.18 33.26 34.42
CA GLY A 406 1.82 34.02 35.61
C GLY A 406 1.55 33.16 36.85
N LEU A 407 2.04 31.92 36.90
CA LEU A 407 1.91 31.05 38.06
C LEU A 407 3.04 31.32 39.06
N GLY A 408 2.72 31.33 40.36
CA GLY A 408 3.68 31.60 41.44
C GLY A 408 4.71 30.49 41.72
N GLY A 409 4.77 29.44 40.89
CA GLY A 409 5.67 28.29 41.03
C GLY A 409 5.49 27.27 39.90
N SER A 410 6.44 26.34 39.79
CA SER A 410 6.40 25.27 38.79
C SER A 410 5.17 24.36 38.98
N ARG A 411 4.53 23.96 37.87
CA ARG A 411 3.47 22.93 37.86
C ARG A 411 3.99 21.51 38.00
N LEU A 412 5.28 21.27 37.73
CA LEU A 412 5.94 19.98 37.95
C LEU A 412 6.29 19.84 39.44
N PRO A 413 5.78 18.83 40.16
CA PRO A 413 6.14 18.59 41.56
C PRO A 413 7.64 18.32 41.74
N GLU A 414 8.16 18.59 42.94
CA GLU A 414 9.54 18.28 43.29
C GLU A 414 9.63 17.03 44.17
N PHE A 415 10.59 16.15 43.89
CA PHE A 415 10.96 15.10 44.84
C PHE A 415 11.85 15.67 45.95
N THR A 416 11.57 15.31 47.19
CA THR A 416 12.46 15.55 48.32
C THR A 416 13.74 14.72 48.19
N ALA A 417 14.80 15.10 48.92
CA ALA A 417 16.05 14.33 48.90
C ALA A 417 15.87 12.85 49.31
N ALA A 418 14.96 12.59 50.25
CA ALA A 418 14.62 11.23 50.67
C ALA A 418 13.90 10.45 49.56
N GLU A 419 12.95 11.09 48.86
CA GLU A 419 12.25 10.46 47.73
C GLU A 419 13.21 10.18 46.57
N LYS A 420 14.11 11.10 46.22
CA LYS A 420 15.12 10.87 45.17
C LYS A 420 15.99 9.65 45.51
N ALA A 421 16.50 9.58 46.74
CA ALA A 421 17.29 8.45 47.21
C ALA A 421 16.49 7.13 47.20
N ARG A 422 15.17 7.22 47.44
CA ARG A 422 14.26 6.07 47.44
C ARG A 422 13.91 5.60 46.03
N ILE A 423 13.79 6.49 45.05
CA ILE A 423 13.40 6.16 43.66
C ILE A 423 14.61 5.69 42.83
N ASN A 424 15.79 6.22 43.09
CA ASN A 424 16.95 5.91 42.27
C ASN A 424 17.31 4.42 42.31
N GLY A 425 17.40 3.78 41.15
CA GLY A 425 17.81 2.39 40.98
C GLY A 425 16.71 1.35 41.21
N THR A 426 15.43 1.74 41.22
CA THR A 426 14.31 0.81 41.52
C THR A 426 13.85 -0.04 40.34
N SER A 427 14.76 -0.58 39.53
CA SER A 427 14.40 -1.51 38.46
C SER A 427 15.58 -2.43 38.09
N ASP A 428 15.32 -3.73 38.02
CA ASP A 428 16.34 -4.76 37.76
C ASP A 428 16.64 -4.93 36.26
N PHE A 429 15.71 -4.51 35.41
CA PHE A 429 15.82 -4.52 33.94
C PHE A 429 15.13 -3.27 33.37
N PHE A 430 15.37 -2.98 32.09
CA PHE A 430 14.68 -1.91 31.37
C PHE A 430 13.54 -2.49 30.54
N GLY A 431 12.29 -2.36 31.00
CA GLY A 431 11.10 -2.77 30.26
C GLY A 431 10.67 -1.70 29.25
N ILE A 432 10.53 -2.06 27.98
CA ILE A 432 10.13 -1.14 26.91
C ILE A 432 8.97 -1.66 26.08
N ASN A 433 7.99 -0.80 25.85
CA ASN A 433 6.95 -0.99 24.84
C ASN A 433 7.17 0.01 23.70
N SER A 434 7.14 -0.46 22.47
CA SER A 434 7.37 0.41 21.31
C SER A 434 6.62 -0.14 20.11
N TYR A 435 5.94 0.74 19.37
CA TYR A 435 5.02 0.34 18.31
C TYR A 435 5.38 0.98 16.97
N SER A 436 5.80 2.25 16.99
CA SER A 436 5.88 3.11 15.81
C SER A 436 7.11 4.04 15.82
N THR A 437 7.16 4.94 14.84
CA THR A 437 8.06 6.10 14.79
C THR A 437 7.26 7.34 14.39
N ASN A 438 7.62 8.49 14.98
CA ASN A 438 7.05 9.81 14.69
C ASN A 438 8.13 10.75 14.15
N LEU A 439 7.74 11.73 13.35
CA LEU A 439 8.57 12.89 12.99
C LEU A 439 8.30 14.02 13.99
N ALA A 440 9.32 14.48 14.71
CA ALA A 440 9.22 15.55 15.70
C ALA A 440 9.86 16.85 15.21
N TYR A 441 9.21 17.98 15.47
CA TYR A 441 9.67 19.32 15.10
C TYR A 441 9.13 20.37 16.06
N LYS A 442 9.76 21.54 16.10
CA LYS A 442 9.44 22.59 17.05
C LYS A 442 8.12 23.28 16.70
N ASP A 443 7.27 23.54 17.69
CA ASP A 443 6.06 24.34 17.51
C ASP A 443 6.40 25.85 17.38
N ASP A 444 5.49 26.63 16.79
CA ASP A 444 5.65 28.07 16.59
C ASP A 444 5.82 28.80 17.96
N PRO A 445 6.96 29.48 18.20
CA PRO A 445 7.22 30.18 19.45
C PRO A 445 6.17 31.24 19.81
N SER A 446 5.43 31.76 18.84
CA SER A 446 4.37 32.75 19.08
C SER A 446 3.15 32.19 19.83
N ARG A 447 3.01 30.86 19.88
CA ARG A 447 1.96 30.11 20.59
C ARG A 447 2.39 29.62 21.97
N ALA A 448 3.71 29.51 22.21
CA ALA A 448 4.26 29.10 23.50
C ALA A 448 3.96 30.15 24.60
N GLY A 449 3.51 29.68 25.78
CA GLY A 449 3.36 30.49 26.98
C GLY A 449 2.13 31.43 27.07
N LYS A 450 1.35 31.62 26.00
CA LYS A 450 0.16 32.50 25.99
C LYS A 450 -1.18 31.79 26.12
N GLU A 451 -1.18 30.46 26.06
CA GLU A 451 -2.38 29.64 26.08
C GLU A 451 -2.60 28.97 27.45
N ALA A 452 -3.81 28.43 27.66
CA ALA A 452 -4.15 27.71 28.89
C ALA A 452 -3.15 26.56 29.16
N PRO A 453 -2.74 26.34 30.43
CA PRO A 453 -1.82 25.27 30.83
C PRO A 453 -2.25 23.88 30.34
N ASP A 454 -1.35 23.17 29.64
CA ASP A 454 -1.61 21.84 29.07
C ASP A 454 -0.29 21.09 28.82
N TYR A 455 -0.23 19.79 29.15
CA TYR A 455 0.97 18.96 28.97
C TYR A 455 1.52 18.95 27.53
N PHE A 456 0.68 18.80 26.51
CA PHE A 456 1.16 18.75 25.12
C PHE A 456 1.71 20.11 24.68
N LYS A 457 1.10 21.21 25.13
CA LYS A 457 1.59 22.56 24.87
C LYS A 457 2.89 22.86 25.59
N ASP A 458 3.06 22.34 26.80
CA ASP A 458 4.29 22.50 27.58
C ASP A 458 5.52 21.88 26.88
N ARG A 459 5.29 20.89 26.02
CA ARG A 459 6.35 20.28 25.21
C ARG A 459 6.83 21.22 24.11
N GLY A 460 5.99 22.09 23.56
CA GLY A 460 6.35 22.96 22.44
C GLY A 460 6.87 22.19 21.22
N ILE A 461 6.38 20.97 21.03
CA ILE A 461 6.76 20.04 19.96
C ILE A 461 5.49 19.62 19.23
N LEU A 462 5.58 19.60 17.90
CA LEU A 462 4.60 18.96 17.03
C LEU A 462 5.12 17.61 16.54
N SER A 463 4.20 16.74 16.16
CA SER A 463 4.52 15.43 15.61
C SER A 463 3.71 15.17 14.35
N ASP A 464 4.36 14.54 13.38
CA ASP A 464 3.77 14.08 12.12
C ASP A 464 4.32 12.69 11.75
N PHE A 465 3.94 12.18 10.59
CA PHE A 465 4.47 10.95 10.02
C PHE A 465 4.98 11.21 8.61
N ASP A 466 6.00 10.45 8.19
CA ASP A 466 6.35 10.43 6.78
C ASP A 466 5.18 9.77 6.00
N PRO A 467 4.58 10.44 4.99
CA PRO A 467 3.48 9.89 4.21
C PRO A 467 3.84 8.59 3.46
N SER A 468 5.13 8.30 3.28
CA SER A 468 5.62 7.07 2.68
C SER A 468 5.63 5.86 3.63
N TRP A 469 5.50 6.07 4.94
CA TRP A 469 5.50 4.97 5.91
C TRP A 469 4.17 4.21 5.89
N PRO A 470 4.19 2.85 5.86
CA PRO A 470 2.96 2.06 5.84
C PRO A 470 2.12 2.29 7.10
N GLY A 471 0.82 2.53 6.92
CA GLY A 471 -0.15 2.61 8.02
C GLY A 471 -0.62 1.24 8.50
N SER A 472 -1.45 1.23 9.53
CA SER A 472 -2.05 0.02 10.12
C SER A 472 -3.56 0.23 10.39
N GLY A 473 -4.21 -0.68 11.13
CA GLY A 473 -5.58 -0.49 11.60
C GLY A 473 -5.76 0.77 12.46
N SER A 474 -4.69 1.20 13.13
CA SER A 474 -4.65 2.41 13.96
C SER A 474 -4.02 3.57 13.19
N THR A 475 -4.64 4.75 13.22
CA THR A 475 -4.16 5.93 12.48
C THR A 475 -2.82 6.47 12.98
N TRP A 476 -2.51 6.25 14.25
CA TRP A 476 -1.29 6.70 14.93
C TRP A 476 -0.08 5.75 14.74
N LEU A 477 -0.31 4.53 14.28
CA LEU A 477 0.73 3.49 14.22
C LEU A 477 1.21 3.30 12.78
N LYS A 478 2.48 3.64 12.56
CA LYS A 478 3.22 3.44 11.30
C LYS A 478 4.25 2.32 11.44
N VAL A 479 4.42 1.55 10.37
CA VAL A 479 5.34 0.40 10.35
C VAL A 479 6.75 0.87 10.01
N VAL A 480 7.58 1.08 11.03
CA VAL A 480 8.94 1.62 10.90
C VAL A 480 9.92 0.81 11.76
N PRO A 481 10.35 -0.38 11.28
CA PRO A 481 11.10 -1.34 12.11
C PRO A 481 12.40 -0.79 12.69
N TRP A 482 13.15 0.01 11.93
CA TRP A 482 14.42 0.57 12.37
C TRP A 482 14.28 1.56 13.54
N GLY A 483 13.07 2.09 13.76
CA GLY A 483 12.76 2.94 14.92
C GLY A 483 12.97 2.20 16.24
N LEU A 484 12.56 0.93 16.31
CA LEU A 484 12.78 0.08 17.49
C LEU A 484 14.27 -0.08 17.79
N ARG A 485 15.10 -0.34 16.78
CA ARG A 485 16.56 -0.44 16.97
C ARG A 485 17.18 0.89 17.39
N LYS A 486 16.72 2.04 16.85
CA LYS A 486 17.20 3.36 17.26
C LYS A 486 16.88 3.66 18.72
N ILE A 487 15.65 3.39 19.17
CA ILE A 487 15.30 3.64 20.57
C ILE A 487 16.05 2.72 21.54
N LEU A 488 16.31 1.46 21.16
CA LEU A 488 17.16 0.55 21.95
C LEU A 488 18.60 1.08 22.09
N ASN A 489 19.17 1.62 21.01
CA ASN A 489 20.48 2.29 21.06
C ASN A 489 20.44 3.54 21.95
N TRP A 490 19.40 4.37 21.81
CA TRP A 490 19.24 5.58 22.62
C TRP A 490 19.13 5.23 24.12
N VAL A 491 18.37 4.21 24.48
CA VAL A 491 18.25 3.70 25.85
C VAL A 491 19.61 3.27 26.40
N LYS A 492 20.37 2.45 25.65
CA LYS A 492 21.71 2.04 26.05
C LYS A 492 22.65 3.23 26.29
N ASN A 493 22.61 4.22 25.40
CA ASN A 493 23.49 5.39 25.48
C ASN A 493 23.14 6.33 26.66
N ASN A 494 21.87 6.41 27.03
CA ASN A 494 21.40 7.33 28.08
C ASN A 494 21.29 6.69 29.46
N TYR A 495 21.03 5.38 29.54
CA TYR A 495 20.79 4.66 30.80
C TYR A 495 21.80 3.54 31.08
N GLY A 496 22.79 3.36 30.20
CA GLY A 496 23.85 2.38 30.32
C GLY A 496 23.48 1.01 29.73
N ASP A 497 24.46 0.11 29.74
CA ASP A 497 24.34 -1.25 29.20
C ASP A 497 23.59 -2.17 30.17
N ARG A 498 22.27 -2.00 30.23
CA ARG A 498 21.35 -2.77 31.07
C ARG A 498 20.70 -3.90 30.28
N GLU A 499 20.20 -4.91 30.97
CA GLU A 499 19.28 -5.86 30.35
C GLU A 499 18.00 -5.12 29.90
N ILE A 500 17.65 -5.28 28.63
CA ILE A 500 16.44 -4.70 28.05
C ILE A 500 15.46 -5.82 27.71
N LEU A 501 14.23 -5.70 28.17
CA LEU A 501 13.12 -6.57 27.79
C LEU A 501 12.10 -5.77 26.99
N ILE A 502 11.85 -6.21 25.75
CA ILE A 502 10.75 -5.65 24.95
C ILE A 502 9.46 -6.30 25.47
N THR A 503 8.71 -5.56 26.28
CA THR A 503 7.55 -6.07 27.03
C THR A 503 6.24 -6.04 26.24
N GLU A 504 6.17 -5.22 25.18
CA GLU A 504 5.10 -5.20 24.16
C GLU A 504 5.64 -4.65 22.83
N ASN A 505 5.36 -5.35 21.72
CA ASN A 505 5.52 -4.84 20.36
C ASN A 505 4.51 -5.52 19.43
N GLY A 506 3.74 -4.74 18.68
CA GLY A 506 2.61 -5.25 17.91
C GLY A 506 2.08 -4.26 16.86
N VAL A 507 1.17 -4.73 16.01
CA VAL A 507 0.48 -3.91 15.02
C VAL A 507 -0.99 -4.29 14.89
N SER A 508 -1.84 -3.28 14.73
CA SER A 508 -3.28 -3.45 14.56
C SER A 508 -3.68 -3.78 13.13
N ASP A 509 -4.75 -4.56 12.99
CA ASP A 509 -5.57 -4.67 11.79
C ASP A 509 -6.99 -4.18 12.07
N ASN A 510 -7.75 -3.89 11.01
CA ASN A 510 -9.19 -3.58 11.07
C ASN A 510 -10.02 -4.48 10.15
N THR A 511 -9.41 -5.55 9.61
CA THR A 511 -10.05 -6.45 8.64
C THR A 511 -10.69 -7.65 9.32
N GLY A 512 -10.21 -8.03 10.51
CA GLY A 512 -10.68 -9.23 11.21
C GLY A 512 -10.38 -10.55 10.48
N THR A 513 -9.51 -10.51 9.46
CA THR A 513 -9.18 -11.67 8.63
C THR A 513 -8.16 -12.58 9.30
N LEU A 514 -8.31 -13.89 9.11
CA LEU A 514 -7.30 -14.87 9.56
C LEU A 514 -5.96 -14.75 8.80
N GLN A 515 -5.98 -14.22 7.57
CA GLN A 515 -4.79 -13.99 6.75
C GLN A 515 -4.24 -12.56 6.93
N ASP A 516 -3.67 -12.31 8.10
CA ASP A 516 -3.08 -11.04 8.52
C ASP A 516 -1.61 -10.89 8.09
N SER A 517 -1.35 -10.97 6.79
CA SER A 517 0.03 -10.94 6.25
C SER A 517 0.82 -9.70 6.66
N GLN A 518 0.16 -8.56 6.90
CA GLN A 518 0.78 -7.33 7.39
C GLN A 518 1.30 -7.44 8.83
N ARG A 519 0.65 -8.21 9.71
CA ARG A 519 1.13 -8.46 11.06
C ARG A 519 2.31 -9.43 11.06
N ALA A 520 2.23 -10.51 10.27
CA ALA A 520 3.33 -11.46 10.10
C ALA A 520 4.62 -10.74 9.65
N ALA A 521 4.46 -9.90 8.63
CA ALA A 521 5.41 -8.93 8.13
C ALA A 521 6.06 -8.00 9.17
N PHE A 522 5.22 -7.37 10.00
CA PHE A 522 5.65 -6.48 11.07
C PHE A 522 6.53 -7.24 12.07
N ILE A 523 6.02 -8.37 12.58
CA ILE A 523 6.72 -9.23 13.55
C ILE A 523 8.09 -9.63 13.00
N ARG A 524 8.13 -10.11 11.76
CA ARG A 524 9.37 -10.53 11.11
C ARG A 524 10.41 -9.41 11.07
N ASN A 525 10.03 -8.20 10.65
CA ASN A 525 10.98 -7.09 10.52
C ASN A 525 11.40 -6.46 11.84
N TYR A 526 10.45 -6.27 12.76
CA TYR A 526 10.78 -5.71 14.07
C TYR A 526 11.70 -6.67 14.85
N ILE A 527 11.41 -7.98 14.86
CA ILE A 527 12.31 -8.96 15.47
C ILE A 527 13.68 -8.98 14.75
N ASN A 528 13.73 -8.79 13.43
CA ASN A 528 15.01 -8.69 12.72
C ASN A 528 15.84 -7.47 13.14
N GLU A 529 15.21 -6.32 13.37
CA GLU A 529 15.89 -5.14 13.90
C GLU A 529 16.35 -5.33 15.35
N VAL A 530 15.61 -6.09 16.16
CA VAL A 530 16.08 -6.52 17.50
C VAL A 530 17.29 -7.46 17.38
N LEU A 531 17.27 -8.41 16.44
CA LEU A 531 18.42 -9.27 16.19
C LEU A 531 19.66 -8.46 15.80
N LYS A 532 19.50 -7.45 14.94
CA LYS A 532 20.59 -6.53 14.58
C LYS A 532 21.06 -5.69 15.77
N ALA A 533 20.15 -5.23 16.63
CA ALA A 533 20.50 -4.52 17.87
C ALA A 533 21.41 -5.40 18.77
N VAL A 534 21.05 -6.68 18.92
CA VAL A 534 21.84 -7.65 19.68
C VAL A 534 23.18 -7.93 19.01
N LYS A 535 23.19 -8.25 17.71
CA LYS A 535 24.37 -8.77 16.99
C LYS A 535 25.35 -7.69 16.55
N TYR A 536 24.86 -6.55 16.08
CA TYR A 536 25.69 -5.50 15.51
C TYR A 536 25.94 -4.34 16.47
N ASP A 537 24.97 -4.00 17.32
CA ASP A 537 25.10 -2.86 18.24
C ASP A 537 25.50 -3.30 19.66
N GLY A 538 25.54 -4.62 19.90
CA GLY A 538 25.89 -5.21 21.18
C GLY A 538 24.94 -4.80 22.30
N ILE A 539 23.65 -4.60 21.99
CA ILE A 539 22.64 -4.23 22.97
C ILE A 539 22.17 -5.51 23.68
N ASN A 540 22.14 -5.48 25.02
CA ASN A 540 21.71 -6.60 25.84
C ASN A 540 20.17 -6.74 25.88
N VAL A 541 19.55 -7.04 24.74
CA VAL A 541 18.12 -7.37 24.68
C VAL A 541 17.94 -8.84 25.07
N ILE A 542 17.23 -9.09 26.16
CA ILE A 542 17.06 -10.43 26.75
C ILE A 542 15.77 -11.13 26.34
N GLY A 543 14.82 -10.40 25.74
CA GLY A 543 13.61 -11.01 25.22
C GLY A 543 12.70 -10.07 24.44
N TYR A 544 11.73 -10.69 23.76
CA TYR A 544 10.73 -10.03 22.93
C TYR A 544 9.33 -10.57 23.22
N THR A 545 8.39 -9.67 23.44
CA THR A 545 6.99 -10.01 23.76
C THR A 545 6.06 -9.52 22.66
N ALA A 546 5.43 -10.45 21.95
CA ALA A 546 4.45 -10.12 20.93
C ALA A 546 3.17 -9.55 21.56
N TRP A 547 2.74 -8.38 21.07
CA TRP A 547 1.46 -7.77 21.41
C TRP A 547 0.46 -7.93 20.25
N SER A 548 -0.66 -8.62 20.43
CA SER A 548 -1.12 -9.35 21.64
C SER A 548 -1.36 -10.82 21.35
N LEU A 549 -1.53 -11.63 22.40
CA LEU A 549 -1.86 -13.05 22.24
C LEU A 549 -3.13 -13.21 21.40
N MET A 550 -4.20 -12.46 21.68
CA MET A 550 -5.47 -12.60 20.98
C MET A 550 -6.18 -11.25 20.81
N ASP A 551 -7.10 -11.19 19.84
CA ASP A 551 -7.94 -10.01 19.63
C ASP A 551 -8.69 -9.73 20.93
N ASN A 552 -8.76 -8.47 21.33
CA ASN A 552 -9.23 -8.09 22.65
C ASN A 552 -9.97 -6.74 22.62
N PHE A 553 -10.42 -6.25 23.77
CA PHE A 553 -11.03 -4.94 23.90
C PHE A 553 -9.95 -3.84 23.84
N GLU A 554 -9.77 -3.18 22.70
CA GLU A 554 -8.68 -2.21 22.47
C GLU A 554 -9.01 -0.81 23.02
N TRP A 555 -9.26 -0.75 24.33
CA TRP A 555 -9.40 0.49 25.10
C TRP A 555 -10.49 1.42 24.52
N GLN A 556 -10.16 2.68 24.22
CA GLN A 556 -11.08 3.65 23.61
C GLN A 556 -11.58 3.23 22.21
N SER A 557 -10.86 2.35 21.51
CA SER A 557 -11.24 1.87 20.17
C SER A 557 -12.22 0.71 20.21
N GLY A 558 -12.53 0.15 21.39
CA GLY A 558 -13.46 -0.97 21.51
C GLY A 558 -12.97 -2.20 20.75
N TYR A 559 -13.84 -2.84 19.98
CA TYR A 559 -13.48 -4.00 19.14
C TYR A 559 -13.20 -3.63 17.67
N THR A 560 -13.03 -2.34 17.36
CA THR A 560 -12.80 -1.85 15.99
C THR A 560 -11.36 -2.04 15.50
N GLU A 561 -10.42 -2.25 16.41
CA GLU A 561 -9.01 -2.50 16.13
C GLU A 561 -8.63 -3.87 16.72
N ARG A 562 -7.69 -4.57 16.10
CA ARG A 562 -7.30 -5.94 16.48
C ARG A 562 -5.78 -6.09 16.49
N PHE A 563 -5.19 -6.43 17.63
CA PHE A 563 -3.74 -6.70 17.75
C PHE A 563 -3.38 -8.18 17.85
N GLY A 564 -4.35 -9.08 18.01
CA GLY A 564 -4.12 -10.47 18.39
C GLY A 564 -3.48 -11.35 17.35
N LEU A 565 -2.56 -12.22 17.76
CA LEU A 565 -2.08 -13.37 16.98
C LEU A 565 -3.21 -14.40 16.72
N TYR A 566 -4.17 -14.47 17.64
CA TYR A 566 -5.36 -15.30 17.51
C TYR A 566 -6.59 -14.41 17.37
N HIS A 567 -7.42 -14.70 16.37
CA HIS A 567 -8.73 -14.08 16.20
C HIS A 567 -9.67 -14.56 17.30
N VAL A 568 -10.41 -13.63 17.91
CA VAL A 568 -11.52 -13.94 18.82
C VAL A 568 -12.83 -13.59 18.12
N ASP A 569 -13.72 -14.58 18.02
CA ASP A 569 -15.10 -14.36 17.61
C ASP A 569 -15.85 -13.75 18.81
N PHE A 570 -16.17 -12.46 18.70
CA PHE A 570 -16.86 -11.74 19.77
C PHE A 570 -18.38 -11.91 19.73
N GLU A 571 -18.92 -12.51 18.67
CA GLU A 571 -20.35 -12.83 18.54
C GLU A 571 -20.66 -14.26 19.02
N ASP A 572 -19.67 -15.15 19.00
CA ASP A 572 -19.76 -16.47 19.63
C ASP A 572 -19.72 -16.33 21.16
N ALA A 573 -20.75 -16.86 21.82
CA ALA A 573 -20.83 -16.91 23.29
C ALA A 573 -19.63 -17.64 23.93
N ASN A 574 -19.00 -18.57 23.22
CA ASN A 574 -17.81 -19.29 23.68
C ASN A 574 -16.50 -18.52 23.43
N ARG A 575 -16.56 -17.34 22.80
CA ARG A 575 -15.40 -16.50 22.46
C ARG A 575 -14.32 -17.29 21.74
N THR A 576 -14.68 -18.05 20.71
CA THR A 576 -13.77 -19.01 20.05
C THR A 576 -12.50 -18.32 19.54
N ARG A 577 -11.33 -18.89 19.85
CA ARG A 577 -10.01 -18.41 19.40
C ARG A 577 -9.51 -19.19 18.19
N THR A 578 -9.13 -18.50 17.11
CA THR A 578 -8.61 -19.11 15.88
C THR A 578 -7.24 -18.52 15.51
N PRO A 579 -6.19 -19.33 15.24
CA PRO A 579 -4.87 -18.81 14.88
C PRO A 579 -4.90 -18.04 13.56
N LYS A 580 -4.27 -16.86 13.55
CA LYS A 580 -4.02 -16.10 12.31
C LYS A 580 -2.67 -16.49 11.69
N SER A 581 -2.41 -16.01 10.47
CA SER A 581 -1.13 -16.27 9.79
C SER A 581 0.10 -15.73 10.54
N SER A 582 -0.05 -14.64 11.28
CA SER A 582 1.00 -14.09 12.14
C SER A 582 1.38 -15.01 13.31
N ALA A 583 0.44 -15.80 13.86
CA ALA A 583 0.77 -16.80 14.87
C ALA A 583 1.72 -17.86 14.31
N GLN A 584 1.54 -18.26 13.04
CA GLN A 584 2.41 -19.22 12.37
C GLN A 584 3.80 -18.64 12.09
N GLU A 585 3.88 -17.38 11.63
CA GLU A 585 5.18 -16.71 11.41
C GLU A 585 5.94 -16.54 12.72
N PHE A 586 5.27 -16.12 13.80
CA PHE A 586 5.92 -15.96 15.10
C PHE A 586 6.36 -17.31 15.67
N HIS A 587 5.54 -18.36 15.57
CA HIS A 587 5.93 -19.73 15.94
C HIS A 587 7.20 -20.19 15.20
N LYS A 588 7.29 -19.92 13.90
CA LYS A 588 8.47 -20.27 13.10
C LYS A 588 9.73 -19.57 13.61
N ILE A 589 9.65 -18.26 13.89
CA ILE A 589 10.78 -17.48 14.42
C ILE A 589 11.24 -18.04 15.78
N ILE A 590 10.29 -18.44 16.64
CA ILE A 590 10.58 -19.07 17.93
C ILE A 590 11.32 -20.40 17.74
N VAL A 591 10.80 -21.29 16.89
CA VAL A 591 11.41 -22.61 16.63
C VAL A 591 12.80 -22.50 16.02
N ASP A 592 12.98 -21.55 15.09
CA ASP A 592 14.27 -21.28 14.46
C ASP A 592 15.25 -20.55 15.40
N HIS A 593 14.73 -20.00 16.51
CA HIS A 593 15.42 -19.14 17.46
C HIS A 593 16.05 -17.90 16.78
N GLY A 594 15.33 -17.32 15.81
CA GLY A 594 15.81 -16.27 14.92
C GLY A 594 15.46 -16.54 13.46
N PHE A 595 16.42 -16.33 12.56
CA PHE A 595 16.23 -16.47 11.11
C PHE A 595 17.33 -17.34 10.49
N THR A 596 16.95 -18.43 9.81
CA THR A 596 17.87 -19.39 9.17
C THR A 596 17.82 -19.31 7.63
N THR A 597 18.74 -19.95 6.93
CA THR A 597 18.71 -20.02 5.44
C THR A 597 17.56 -20.86 4.90
N GLU A 598 17.08 -21.85 5.64
CA GLU A 598 15.85 -22.63 5.35
C GLU A 598 14.58 -21.84 5.70
N SER A 599 14.69 -20.85 6.60
CA SER A 599 13.66 -19.84 6.84
C SER A 599 13.46 -18.86 5.67
N LYS A 600 14.13 -19.07 4.52
CA LYS A 600 13.83 -18.45 3.21
C LYS A 600 12.45 -18.89 2.67
N ALA A 601 11.39 -18.62 3.43
CA ALA A 601 10.31 -17.86 2.83
C ALA A 601 10.86 -16.43 2.67
N GLU A 602 10.62 -15.78 1.54
CA GLU A 602 11.24 -14.49 1.22
C GLU A 602 11.22 -13.53 2.41
N PRO A 603 12.33 -12.84 2.72
CA PRO A 603 12.29 -11.77 3.70
C PRO A 603 11.19 -10.80 3.29
N TYR A 604 10.14 -10.70 4.12
CA TYR A 604 9.17 -9.62 3.96
C TYR A 604 9.92 -8.32 4.25
N HIS A 605 10.36 -7.61 3.21
CA HIS A 605 10.69 -6.20 3.33
C HIS A 605 9.41 -5.47 3.78
N PRO A 606 9.45 -4.56 4.76
CA PRO A 606 8.34 -3.64 4.92
C PRO A 606 8.27 -2.89 3.60
N SER A 607 7.27 -3.18 2.80
CA SER A 607 6.98 -2.35 1.65
C SER A 607 5.47 -2.15 1.58
N PRO A 608 5.06 -0.88 1.34
CA PRO A 608 3.66 -0.51 1.15
C PRO A 608 3.14 -1.44 0.04
N LEU A 609 2.14 -2.28 0.30
CA LEU A 609 1.97 -3.43 -0.61
C LEU A 609 1.75 -3.01 -2.07
N PRO A 610 2.50 -3.61 -3.00
CA PRO A 610 3.97 -3.75 -3.05
C PRO A 610 4.49 -2.97 -4.28
N TYR A 611 5.74 -2.57 -4.38
CA TYR A 611 6.78 -3.46 -4.91
C TYR A 611 8.14 -2.74 -4.97
N GLN A 612 9.07 -3.15 -4.10
CA GLN A 612 10.50 -3.07 -4.44
C GLN A 612 10.87 -4.34 -5.25
N ASP A 613 11.86 -4.22 -6.15
CA ASP A 613 12.25 -5.20 -7.18
C ASP A 613 12.65 -6.62 -6.70
N THR A 614 12.50 -6.95 -5.41
CA THR A 614 12.84 -8.27 -4.86
C THR A 614 11.69 -9.28 -4.89
N PHE A 615 10.44 -8.86 -5.08
CA PHE A 615 9.24 -9.75 -5.06
C PHE A 615 8.65 -10.08 -6.43
N TYR A 616 9.19 -9.52 -7.51
CA TYR A 616 8.63 -9.82 -8.82
C TYR A 616 9.12 -11.20 -9.16
N TYR A 617 8.26 -12.02 -9.74
CA TYR A 617 8.73 -13.31 -10.22
C TYR A 617 9.74 -13.02 -11.32
N LYS A 618 11.04 -13.04 -10.97
CA LYS A 618 12.17 -12.48 -11.75
C LYS A 618 12.45 -13.28 -13.01
N GLN A 619 11.46 -13.27 -13.87
CA GLN A 619 11.26 -14.16 -14.98
C GLN A 619 10.63 -13.35 -16.11
N GLN A 620 10.81 -13.86 -17.31
CA GLN A 620 10.19 -13.29 -18.49
C GLN A 620 8.90 -14.02 -18.82
N PHE A 621 7.97 -13.28 -19.40
CA PHE A 621 6.86 -13.85 -20.13
C PHE A 621 7.39 -14.65 -21.34
N PRO A 622 6.58 -15.55 -21.92
CA PRO A 622 6.95 -16.24 -23.16
C PRO A 622 7.46 -15.27 -24.24
N LYS A 623 8.43 -15.67 -25.05
CA LYS A 623 9.01 -14.79 -26.08
C LYS A 623 7.99 -14.33 -27.14
N ASP A 624 6.93 -15.10 -27.33
CA ASP A 624 5.81 -14.82 -28.24
C ASP A 624 4.63 -14.10 -27.54
N PHE A 625 4.83 -13.58 -26.32
CA PHE A 625 3.79 -12.92 -25.54
C PHE A 625 3.44 -11.54 -26.14
N SER A 626 2.14 -11.30 -26.30
CA SER A 626 1.60 -10.08 -26.90
C SER A 626 1.38 -9.01 -25.84
N TRP A 627 2.16 -7.94 -25.88
CA TRP A 627 1.98 -6.76 -25.04
C TRP A 627 1.15 -5.72 -25.77
N GLY A 628 0.00 -5.34 -25.22
CA GLY A 628 -0.93 -4.46 -25.91
C GLY A 628 -1.41 -3.24 -25.13
N VAL A 629 -2.02 -2.32 -25.85
CA VAL A 629 -2.82 -1.23 -25.28
C VAL A 629 -4.17 -1.18 -25.96
N THR A 630 -5.20 -0.75 -25.24
CA THR A 630 -6.52 -0.52 -25.84
C THR A 630 -6.69 0.94 -26.26
N SER A 631 -7.51 1.22 -27.27
CA SER A 631 -7.95 2.57 -27.63
C SER A 631 -9.46 2.69 -27.60
N GLN A 632 -9.97 3.86 -27.22
CA GLN A 632 -11.41 4.08 -27.06
C GLN A 632 -12.03 4.45 -28.42
N TYR A 633 -12.44 3.42 -29.18
CA TYR A 633 -13.18 3.43 -30.44
C TYR A 633 -12.69 4.40 -31.54
N PHE A 634 -12.77 3.97 -32.79
CA PHE A 634 -12.67 4.89 -33.92
C PHE A 634 -13.92 5.79 -33.96
N GLN A 635 -13.85 6.96 -33.31
CA GLN A 635 -14.78 8.07 -33.54
C GLN A 635 -14.33 8.83 -34.80
N GLY A 636 -15.02 8.60 -35.92
CA GLY A 636 -15.12 9.63 -36.96
C GLY A 636 -15.86 10.81 -36.35
N GLY A 637 -15.11 11.77 -35.80
CA GLY A 637 -15.68 12.92 -35.11
C GLY A 637 -16.36 13.85 -36.10
N PHE A 638 -17.66 14.01 -35.94
CA PHE A 638 -18.48 15.10 -36.44
C PHE A 638 -17.75 16.44 -36.31
N GLY A 639 -17.44 17.04 -37.45
CA GLY A 639 -16.63 18.26 -37.58
C GLY A 639 -15.74 18.18 -38.81
N TRP A 640 -16.34 17.99 -39.98
CA TRP A 640 -15.62 18.21 -41.25
C TRP A 640 -15.35 19.70 -41.34
N ASP A 641 -14.08 20.11 -41.26
CA ASP A 641 -13.69 21.40 -41.82
C ASP A 641 -13.76 21.21 -43.33
N THR A 642 -14.91 21.55 -43.94
CA THR A 642 -15.23 21.26 -45.35
C THR A 642 -14.47 22.16 -46.33
N THR A 643 -13.51 22.94 -45.85
CA THR A 643 -12.70 23.84 -46.65
C THR A 643 -11.21 23.61 -46.47
N VAL A 644 -10.57 23.11 -47.52
CA VAL A 644 -9.12 23.23 -47.73
C VAL A 644 -8.91 24.26 -48.84
N ASN A 645 -8.23 25.37 -48.56
CA ASN A 645 -7.95 26.45 -49.51
C ASN A 645 -9.19 27.02 -50.24
N GLY A 646 -10.32 27.20 -49.53
CA GLY A 646 -11.50 27.87 -50.09
C GLY A 646 -12.33 27.05 -51.08
N THR A 647 -12.11 25.73 -51.19
CA THR A 647 -12.92 24.84 -52.04
C THR A 647 -13.68 23.82 -51.19
N SER A 648 -14.99 23.67 -51.42
CA SER A 648 -15.85 22.67 -50.77
C SER A 648 -15.50 21.25 -51.21
N LEU A 649 -15.38 20.31 -50.25
CA LEU A 649 -15.05 18.90 -50.48
C LEU A 649 -16.08 18.15 -51.36
N ASP A 650 -17.32 18.64 -51.46
CA ASP A 650 -18.38 18.06 -52.29
C ASP A 650 -18.04 18.07 -53.80
N VAL A 651 -17.10 18.91 -54.23
CA VAL A 651 -16.69 19.05 -55.64
C VAL A 651 -15.67 17.99 -56.06
N LEU A 652 -14.91 17.40 -55.12
CA LEU A 652 -13.85 16.42 -55.43
C LEU A 652 -14.35 14.98 -55.51
N ILE A 653 -15.48 14.66 -54.86
CA ILE A 653 -15.97 13.28 -54.71
C ILE A 653 -16.76 12.79 -55.94
N ASN A 654 -17.34 13.70 -56.74
CA ASN A 654 -18.21 13.32 -57.86
C ASN A 654 -17.49 13.02 -59.19
N GLY A 655 -16.15 12.97 -59.22
CA GLY A 655 -15.42 12.89 -60.50
C GLY A 655 -14.16 12.03 -60.55
N VAL A 656 -13.72 11.39 -59.47
CA VAL A 656 -12.44 10.67 -59.46
C VAL A 656 -12.60 9.22 -59.01
N ASP A 657 -12.36 8.33 -59.96
CA ASP A 657 -12.19 6.89 -59.75
C ASP A 657 -10.85 6.68 -59.01
N LEU A 658 -10.89 6.66 -57.67
CA LEU A 658 -9.70 6.60 -56.82
C LEU A 658 -9.08 5.20 -56.86
N LYS A 659 -7.97 5.06 -57.60
CA LYS A 659 -7.14 3.86 -57.60
C LYS A 659 -6.41 3.67 -56.26
N PRO A 660 -6.01 2.44 -55.90
CA PRO A 660 -5.46 2.09 -54.58
C PRO A 660 -4.15 2.78 -54.16
N ASP A 661 -3.48 3.48 -55.07
CA ASP A 661 -2.09 3.98 -54.90
C ASP A 661 -1.99 5.52 -54.84
N THR A 662 -3.09 6.23 -54.62
CA THR A 662 -3.07 7.70 -54.54
C THR A 662 -2.72 8.18 -53.12
N ASP A 663 -1.61 8.91 -52.96
CA ASP A 663 -1.20 9.52 -51.68
C ASP A 663 -2.23 10.56 -51.24
N THR A 664 -2.92 10.26 -50.14
CA THR A 664 -4.07 11.00 -49.61
C THR A 664 -3.80 11.57 -48.21
N SER A 665 -2.54 11.55 -47.76
CA SER A 665 -2.10 11.93 -46.41
C SER A 665 -2.52 13.36 -45.97
N GLY A 666 -2.79 14.27 -46.91
CA GLY A 666 -3.19 15.66 -46.62
C GLY A 666 -4.68 15.90 -46.33
N LEU A 667 -5.60 15.01 -46.75
CA LEU A 667 -7.05 15.27 -46.78
C LEU A 667 -7.82 14.90 -45.49
N TYR A 668 -7.20 14.19 -44.54
CA TYR A 668 -7.92 13.49 -43.45
C TYR A 668 -7.49 13.89 -42.03
N ARG A 669 -7.06 15.14 -41.87
CA ARG A 669 -6.24 15.63 -40.75
C ARG A 669 -6.79 15.37 -39.34
N VAL A 670 -8.11 15.43 -39.08
CA VAL A 670 -8.64 15.30 -37.69
C VAL A 670 -8.74 13.85 -37.21
N VAL A 671 -9.24 12.93 -38.05
CA VAL A 671 -9.30 11.49 -37.74
C VAL A 671 -7.88 10.91 -37.72
N PHE A 672 -7.05 11.30 -38.69
CA PHE A 672 -5.66 10.88 -38.77
C PHE A 672 -4.85 11.32 -37.54
N ASN A 673 -5.08 12.53 -37.01
CA ASN A 673 -4.39 13.00 -35.80
C ASN A 673 -4.71 12.17 -34.53
N ARG A 674 -5.96 11.71 -34.35
CA ARG A 674 -6.29 10.84 -33.19
C ARG A 674 -5.62 9.47 -33.30
N LEU A 675 -5.51 8.95 -34.51
CA LEU A 675 -4.90 7.67 -34.80
C LEU A 675 -3.39 7.71 -34.66
N ASN A 676 -2.77 8.79 -35.15
CA ASN A 676 -1.38 9.08 -34.87
C ASN A 676 -1.12 9.17 -33.37
N ASN A 677 -1.99 9.81 -32.57
CA ASN A 677 -1.80 9.86 -31.11
C ASN A 677 -1.88 8.48 -30.44
N VAL A 678 -2.73 7.57 -30.94
CA VAL A 678 -2.83 6.20 -30.42
C VAL A 678 -1.58 5.38 -30.77
N ASP A 679 -1.11 5.46 -32.02
CA ASP A 679 0.11 4.78 -32.44
C ASP A 679 1.37 5.41 -31.80
N GLU A 680 1.43 6.73 -31.66
CA GLU A 680 2.46 7.40 -30.88
C GLU A 680 2.44 6.93 -29.43
N GLY A 681 1.28 6.94 -28.76
CA GLY A 681 1.17 6.45 -27.39
C GLY A 681 1.59 4.99 -27.24
N ARG A 682 1.21 4.13 -28.20
CA ARG A 682 1.66 2.72 -28.28
C ARG A 682 3.18 2.63 -28.41
N LYS A 683 3.78 3.40 -29.34
CA LYS A 683 5.23 3.46 -29.54
C LYS A 683 5.96 3.93 -28.27
N HIS A 684 5.39 4.88 -27.53
CA HIS A 684 5.99 5.37 -26.28
C HIS A 684 6.09 4.30 -25.20
N VAL A 685 5.12 3.39 -25.13
CA VAL A 685 5.12 2.27 -24.16
C VAL A 685 5.61 0.96 -24.78
N GLU A 686 6.19 1.02 -25.98
CA GLU A 686 6.73 -0.11 -26.73
C GLU A 686 5.74 -1.27 -26.96
N ALA A 687 4.44 -1.01 -26.80
CA ALA A 687 3.41 -2.03 -26.94
C ALA A 687 3.44 -2.60 -28.35
N THR A 688 3.54 -3.93 -28.41
CA THR A 688 3.55 -4.68 -29.66
C THR A 688 2.18 -4.69 -30.32
N HIS A 689 1.08 -4.64 -29.56
CA HIS A 689 -0.27 -4.92 -30.02
C HIS A 689 -1.28 -3.79 -29.72
N VAL A 690 -2.28 -3.60 -30.57
CA VAL A 690 -3.37 -2.63 -30.34
C VAL A 690 -4.72 -3.31 -30.35
N TYR A 691 -5.51 -3.08 -29.30
CA TYR A 691 -6.91 -3.46 -29.23
C TYR A 691 -7.78 -2.25 -29.50
N THR A 692 -8.65 -2.36 -30.49
CA THR A 692 -9.51 -1.26 -30.89
C THR A 692 -10.78 -1.78 -31.55
N SER A 693 -11.65 -0.86 -31.94
CA SER A 693 -13.03 -1.14 -32.29
C SER A 693 -13.60 -0.03 -33.15
N ILE A 694 -14.52 -0.38 -34.04
CA ILE A 694 -15.13 0.57 -34.97
C ILE A 694 -16.54 0.91 -34.48
N LEU A 695 -16.87 2.20 -34.39
CA LEU A 695 -18.23 2.61 -34.08
C LEU A 695 -19.12 2.41 -35.30
N TRP A 696 -20.12 1.54 -35.14
CA TRP A 696 -21.07 1.24 -36.20
C TRP A 696 -21.86 2.44 -36.72
N PRO A 697 -22.33 3.40 -35.90
CA PRO A 697 -23.01 4.59 -36.42
C PRO A 697 -22.13 5.46 -37.33
N VAL A 698 -20.80 5.39 -37.17
CA VAL A 698 -19.86 6.10 -38.04
C VAL A 698 -19.68 5.35 -39.36
N MET A 699 -19.55 4.03 -39.28
CA MET A 699 -19.33 3.19 -40.47
C MET A 699 -20.60 3.00 -41.32
N PHE A 700 -21.76 3.01 -40.68
CA PHE A 700 -23.08 2.80 -41.28
C PHE A 700 -24.03 3.92 -40.82
N PRO A 701 -23.82 5.16 -41.29
CA PRO A 701 -24.60 6.32 -40.84
C PRO A 701 -26.07 6.25 -41.29
N ASN A 702 -26.36 5.56 -42.39
CA ASN A 702 -27.69 5.44 -42.97
C ASN A 702 -28.42 4.15 -42.53
N ARG A 703 -29.68 3.99 -42.97
CA ARG A 703 -30.53 2.83 -42.62
C ARG A 703 -30.28 1.58 -43.46
N THR A 704 -29.23 1.53 -44.28
CA THR A 704 -28.91 0.37 -45.12
C THR A 704 -27.46 -0.04 -44.94
N ILE A 705 -27.18 -1.34 -45.02
CA ILE A 705 -25.81 -1.88 -44.95
C ILE A 705 -24.99 -1.59 -46.23
N GLN A 706 -25.67 -1.21 -47.33
CA GLN A 706 -25.05 -0.88 -48.60
C GLN A 706 -24.36 0.50 -48.56
N ASP A 707 -24.78 1.37 -47.63
CA ASP A 707 -24.25 2.72 -47.43
C ASP A 707 -23.06 2.74 -46.45
N VAL A 708 -22.09 1.85 -46.65
CA VAL A 708 -20.84 1.88 -45.87
C VAL A 708 -20.08 3.17 -46.14
N ASP A 709 -19.64 3.87 -45.09
CA ASP A 709 -18.78 5.04 -45.26
C ASP A 709 -17.37 4.61 -45.67
N LYS A 710 -17.16 4.59 -46.99
CA LYS A 710 -15.87 4.26 -47.61
C LYS A 710 -14.74 5.15 -47.09
N THR A 711 -15.04 6.39 -46.67
CA THR A 711 -14.03 7.33 -46.18
C THR A 711 -13.47 6.87 -44.84
N THR A 712 -14.33 6.54 -43.87
CA THR A 712 -13.91 5.96 -42.58
C THR A 712 -13.17 4.63 -42.80
N LEU A 713 -13.62 3.79 -43.73
CA LEU A 713 -12.97 2.51 -44.04
C LEU A 713 -11.56 2.69 -44.63
N ILE A 714 -11.37 3.66 -45.53
CA ILE A 714 -10.05 4.00 -46.10
C ILE A 714 -9.14 4.56 -45.00
N ALA A 715 -9.61 5.49 -44.18
CA ALA A 715 -8.82 6.07 -43.09
C ALA A 715 -8.37 4.98 -42.09
N MET A 716 -9.26 4.05 -41.76
CA MET A 716 -8.96 2.87 -40.94
C MET A 716 -7.86 2.02 -41.58
N ARG A 717 -8.00 1.71 -42.87
CA ARG A 717 -7.03 0.88 -43.59
C ARG A 717 -5.66 1.56 -43.67
N SER A 718 -5.62 2.87 -43.87
CA SER A 718 -4.37 3.65 -43.87
C SER A 718 -3.69 3.58 -42.50
N PHE A 719 -4.43 3.75 -41.40
CA PHE A 719 -3.87 3.58 -40.06
C PHE A 719 -3.35 2.17 -39.80
N LEU A 720 -4.07 1.14 -40.22
CA LEU A 720 -3.66 -0.25 -40.05
C LEU A 720 -2.38 -0.59 -40.83
N LYS A 721 -2.10 0.11 -41.93
CA LYS A 721 -0.85 -0.05 -42.70
C LYS A 721 0.37 0.55 -41.97
N GLU A 722 0.17 1.56 -41.14
CA GLU A 722 1.23 2.15 -40.30
C GLU A 722 1.59 1.26 -39.10
N LEU A 723 0.72 0.30 -38.76
CA LEU A 723 0.96 -0.68 -37.71
C LEU A 723 1.63 -1.94 -38.27
N PRO A 724 2.52 -2.60 -37.50
CA PRO A 724 3.06 -3.90 -37.90
C PRO A 724 1.94 -4.92 -38.19
N VAL A 725 2.03 -5.62 -39.32
CA VAL A 725 1.02 -6.61 -39.73
C VAL A 725 0.95 -7.72 -38.68
N GLY A 726 -0.27 -8.06 -38.24
CA GLY A 726 -0.52 -9.10 -37.23
C GLY A 726 -0.68 -8.60 -35.79
N ASN A 727 -0.40 -7.33 -35.55
CA ASN A 727 -0.34 -6.74 -34.21
C ASN A 727 -1.56 -5.87 -33.85
N THR A 728 -2.70 -6.11 -34.49
CA THR A 728 -3.94 -5.38 -34.23
C THR A 728 -5.11 -6.35 -34.06
N THR A 729 -5.87 -6.10 -33.00
CA THR A 729 -7.17 -6.74 -32.75
C THR A 729 -8.29 -5.74 -33.02
N ILE A 730 -9.16 -6.07 -33.96
CA ILE A 730 -10.37 -5.29 -34.25
C ILE A 730 -11.57 -5.97 -33.65
N THR A 731 -12.27 -5.24 -32.78
CA THR A 731 -13.60 -5.61 -32.31
C THR A 731 -14.65 -5.12 -33.30
N ILE A 732 -15.47 -6.05 -33.78
CA ILE A 732 -16.54 -5.81 -34.75
C ILE A 732 -17.67 -5.03 -34.09
N PHE A 733 -18.20 -5.49 -32.96
CA PHE A 733 -19.29 -4.81 -32.24
C PHE A 733 -18.87 -4.24 -30.88
N THR A 734 -19.19 -2.95 -30.67
CA THR A 734 -18.99 -2.25 -29.39
C THR A 734 -20.01 -1.13 -29.17
N TRP A 735 -20.57 -1.05 -27.96
CA TRP A 735 -21.35 0.03 -27.31
C TRP A 735 -22.56 0.67 -28.03
N ASP A 736 -22.63 0.64 -29.36
CA ASP A 736 -23.65 1.37 -30.12
C ASP A 736 -24.15 0.55 -31.33
N LEU A 737 -25.43 0.69 -31.63
CA LEU A 737 -26.12 0.00 -32.72
C LEU A 737 -26.20 0.92 -33.94
N PRO A 738 -26.11 0.42 -35.18
CA PRO A 738 -26.34 1.26 -36.33
C PRO A 738 -27.85 1.53 -36.43
N ASN A 739 -28.22 2.65 -37.05
CA ASN A 739 -29.64 3.03 -37.20
C ASN A 739 -30.52 1.91 -37.80
N ILE A 740 -29.94 1.03 -38.63
CA ILE A 740 -30.64 -0.14 -39.21
C ILE A 740 -31.07 -1.20 -38.16
N MET A 741 -30.32 -1.36 -37.07
CA MET A 741 -30.69 -2.24 -35.96
C MET A 741 -31.45 -1.50 -34.85
N ASP A 742 -31.26 -0.18 -34.74
CA ASP A 742 -31.73 0.66 -33.63
C ASP A 742 -33.11 1.31 -33.84
N THR A 743 -33.76 1.20 -35.02
CA THR A 743 -35.08 1.87 -35.19
C THR A 743 -36.06 1.45 -34.09
N LYS A 744 -36.77 2.44 -33.50
CA LYS A 744 -37.69 2.36 -32.33
C LYS A 744 -38.68 1.18 -32.28
N ASN A 745 -38.79 0.35 -33.33
CA ASN A 745 -39.65 -0.82 -33.42
C ASN A 745 -38.90 -2.17 -33.62
N ASN A 746 -37.57 -2.21 -33.74
CA ASN A 746 -36.83 -3.42 -34.10
C ASN A 746 -36.07 -4.09 -32.94
N GLY A 747 -35.97 -3.41 -31.78
CA GLY A 747 -35.50 -4.01 -30.52
C GLY A 747 -34.03 -4.42 -30.48
N GLY A 748 -33.18 -3.99 -31.43
CA GLY A 748 -31.75 -4.32 -31.45
C GLY A 748 -31.48 -5.83 -31.54
N TRP A 749 -30.72 -6.37 -30.60
CA TRP A 749 -30.40 -7.80 -30.52
C TRP A 749 -31.59 -8.71 -30.21
N LEU A 750 -32.79 -8.16 -29.93
CA LEU A 750 -34.01 -8.96 -29.77
C LEU A 750 -34.53 -9.57 -31.07
N ASN A 751 -34.21 -8.95 -32.21
CA ASN A 751 -34.62 -9.46 -33.51
C ASN A 751 -33.55 -10.39 -34.07
N GLU A 752 -33.92 -11.64 -34.30
CA GLU A 752 -33.03 -12.66 -34.86
C GLU A 752 -32.55 -12.32 -36.28
N SER A 753 -33.32 -11.58 -37.09
CA SER A 753 -32.87 -11.17 -38.44
C SER A 753 -31.67 -10.23 -38.40
N ASN A 754 -31.42 -9.55 -37.28
CA ASN A 754 -30.23 -8.71 -37.11
C ASN A 754 -28.94 -9.53 -37.03
N ILE A 755 -29.02 -10.84 -36.83
CA ILE A 755 -27.87 -11.73 -36.96
C ILE A 755 -27.32 -11.70 -38.39
N ASP A 756 -28.18 -11.68 -39.41
CA ASP A 756 -27.75 -11.62 -40.81
C ASP A 756 -27.03 -10.29 -41.11
N ILE A 757 -27.53 -9.19 -40.56
CA ILE A 757 -26.90 -7.87 -40.67
C ILE A 757 -25.51 -7.89 -40.02
N PHE A 758 -25.37 -8.47 -38.83
CA PHE A 758 -24.07 -8.59 -38.16
C PHE A 758 -23.06 -9.42 -38.96
N VAL A 759 -23.53 -10.55 -39.52
CA VAL A 759 -22.70 -11.42 -40.36
C VAL A 759 -22.21 -10.66 -41.59
N GLU A 760 -23.06 -9.84 -42.21
CA GLU A 760 -22.68 -9.04 -43.36
C GLU A 760 -21.74 -7.88 -43.01
N ILE A 761 -21.93 -7.21 -41.86
CA ILE A 761 -20.98 -6.21 -41.35
C ILE A 761 -19.60 -6.85 -41.14
N ALA A 762 -19.56 -8.03 -40.51
CA ALA A 762 -18.32 -8.78 -40.33
C ALA A 762 -17.67 -9.13 -41.67
N ARG A 763 -18.45 -9.56 -42.67
CA ARG A 763 -17.98 -9.84 -44.03
C ARG A 763 -17.30 -8.62 -44.66
N ILE A 764 -17.95 -7.46 -44.58
CA ILE A 764 -17.40 -6.18 -45.08
C ILE A 764 -16.04 -5.87 -44.42
N TYR A 765 -15.93 -6.04 -43.10
CA TYR A 765 -14.66 -5.79 -42.39
C TYR A 765 -13.58 -6.79 -42.77
N PHE A 766 -13.92 -8.07 -42.85
CA PHE A 766 -12.96 -9.09 -43.26
C PHE A 766 -12.46 -8.86 -44.68
N ASP A 767 -13.34 -8.51 -45.63
CA ASP A 767 -12.95 -8.22 -47.00
C ASP A 767 -12.08 -6.95 -47.10
N ALA A 768 -12.42 -5.90 -46.35
CA ALA A 768 -11.74 -4.62 -46.45
C ALA A 768 -10.39 -4.56 -45.71
N LEU A 769 -10.27 -5.26 -44.57
CA LEU A 769 -9.14 -5.08 -43.63
C LEU A 769 -8.42 -6.40 -43.29
N GLY A 770 -8.92 -7.56 -43.69
CA GLY A 770 -8.35 -8.86 -43.27
C GLY A 770 -7.01 -9.23 -43.91
N ASP A 771 -6.55 -8.47 -44.90
CA ASP A 771 -5.16 -8.52 -45.38
C ASP A 771 -4.17 -8.08 -44.29
N THR A 772 -4.54 -7.07 -43.50
CA THR A 772 -3.72 -6.48 -42.41
C THR A 772 -4.09 -7.00 -41.01
N VAL A 773 -5.39 -7.14 -40.72
CA VAL A 773 -5.90 -7.57 -39.41
C VAL A 773 -5.87 -9.10 -39.29
N LYS A 774 -5.18 -9.61 -38.26
CA LYS A 774 -5.04 -11.05 -38.00
C LYS A 774 -5.75 -11.53 -36.74
N GLN A 775 -6.25 -10.63 -35.90
CA GLN A 775 -7.09 -10.98 -34.76
C GLN A 775 -8.40 -10.20 -34.80
N TRP A 776 -9.50 -10.92 -34.75
CA TRP A 776 -10.85 -10.38 -34.82
C TRP A 776 -11.61 -10.74 -33.56
N VAL A 777 -12.24 -9.75 -32.94
CA VAL A 777 -13.15 -9.95 -31.82
C VAL A 777 -14.55 -9.63 -32.32
N THR A 778 -15.47 -10.56 -32.15
CA THR A 778 -16.88 -10.32 -32.52
C THR A 778 -17.55 -9.36 -31.55
N PHE A 779 -17.52 -9.68 -30.26
CA PHE A 779 -18.14 -8.94 -29.16
C PHE A 779 -17.12 -8.64 -28.06
N ASN A 780 -17.22 -7.45 -27.47
CA ASN A 780 -16.46 -7.05 -26.28
C ASN A 780 -17.40 -6.80 -25.10
N GLU A 781 -17.34 -7.62 -24.06
CA GLU A 781 -18.24 -7.58 -22.88
C GLU A 781 -19.75 -7.70 -23.23
N PRO A 782 -20.15 -8.70 -24.04
CA PRO A 782 -21.54 -8.85 -24.48
C PRO A 782 -22.57 -8.94 -23.33
N GLN A 783 -22.20 -9.57 -22.20
CA GLN A 783 -23.05 -9.63 -21.00
C GLN A 783 -23.34 -8.24 -20.42
N GLN A 784 -22.35 -7.36 -20.47
CA GLN A 784 -22.45 -6.01 -19.96
C GLN A 784 -23.35 -5.16 -20.88
N TYR A 785 -23.29 -5.40 -22.19
CA TYR A 785 -24.21 -4.76 -23.13
C TYR A 785 -25.64 -5.24 -22.95
N ALA A 786 -25.87 -6.55 -22.85
CA ALA A 786 -27.21 -7.07 -22.63
C ALA A 786 -27.83 -6.41 -21.38
N TYR A 787 -27.08 -6.36 -20.27
CA TYR A 787 -27.49 -5.68 -19.04
C TYR A 787 -27.78 -4.19 -19.26
N LEU A 788 -26.86 -3.45 -19.88
CA LEU A 788 -27.03 -2.01 -20.07
C LEU A 788 -28.14 -1.63 -21.05
N MET A 789 -28.44 -2.48 -22.02
CA MET A 789 -29.43 -2.23 -23.07
C MET A 789 -30.86 -2.58 -22.67
N TYR A 790 -31.03 -3.65 -21.87
CA TYR A 790 -32.34 -4.25 -21.59
C TYR A 790 -32.70 -4.32 -20.10
N GLU A 791 -31.72 -4.39 -19.20
CA GLU A 791 -31.96 -4.41 -17.76
C GLU A 791 -31.91 -2.98 -17.19
N SER A 792 -30.81 -2.23 -17.40
CA SER A 792 -30.67 -0.87 -16.86
C SER A 792 -31.19 0.23 -17.79
N GLY A 793 -31.34 -0.05 -19.10
CA GLY A 793 -31.82 0.92 -20.09
C GLY A 793 -30.88 2.11 -20.34
N GLN A 794 -29.59 1.98 -20.03
CA GLN A 794 -28.59 3.05 -20.19
C GLN A 794 -27.99 3.14 -21.61
N LEU A 795 -28.16 2.11 -22.45
CA LEU A 795 -27.67 2.07 -23.83
C LEU A 795 -28.81 1.77 -24.82
N PRO A 796 -28.70 2.19 -26.11
CA PRO A 796 -29.68 1.87 -27.15
C PRO A 796 -29.97 0.36 -27.22
N PRO A 797 -31.24 -0.07 -27.31
CA PRO A 797 -32.44 0.74 -27.59
C PRO A 797 -33.08 1.43 -26.35
N TYR A 798 -32.36 1.50 -25.22
CA TYR A 798 -32.77 2.14 -23.97
C TYR A 798 -33.98 1.48 -23.31
N HIS A 799 -34.02 0.15 -23.35
CA HIS A 799 -35.07 -0.62 -22.69
C HIS A 799 -34.60 -0.93 -21.24
N GLY A 800 -35.31 -0.45 -20.23
CA GLY A 800 -35.03 -0.79 -18.83
C GLY A 800 -36.03 -1.81 -18.27
N ASN A 801 -35.65 -2.53 -17.23
CA ASN A 801 -36.48 -3.50 -16.50
C ASN A 801 -37.03 -4.64 -17.38
N ARG A 802 -36.24 -5.14 -18.33
CA ARG A 802 -36.63 -6.23 -19.23
C ARG A 802 -35.64 -7.40 -19.21
N THR A 803 -35.53 -8.07 -18.08
CA THR A 803 -34.62 -9.22 -17.88
C THR A 803 -34.82 -10.33 -18.92
N ASN A 804 -36.06 -10.61 -19.34
CA ASN A 804 -36.33 -11.61 -20.39
C ASN A 804 -35.79 -11.19 -21.77
N ASP A 805 -35.89 -9.91 -22.10
CA ASP A 805 -35.35 -9.35 -23.34
C ASP A 805 -33.81 -9.47 -23.31
N MET A 806 -33.20 -9.27 -22.14
CA MET A 806 -31.76 -9.48 -21.94
C MET A 806 -31.34 -10.92 -22.29
N TYR A 807 -32.09 -11.94 -21.84
CA TYR A 807 -31.81 -13.33 -22.17
C TYR A 807 -31.92 -13.62 -23.68
N LYS A 808 -32.95 -13.06 -24.33
CA LYS A 808 -33.15 -13.21 -25.77
C LYS A 808 -32.07 -12.51 -26.59
N ALA A 809 -31.68 -11.30 -26.20
CA ALA A 809 -30.59 -10.57 -26.84
C ALA A 809 -29.28 -11.35 -26.76
N MET A 810 -28.96 -11.88 -25.56
CA MET A 810 -27.76 -12.67 -25.36
C MET A 810 -27.78 -13.97 -26.21
N HIS A 811 -28.93 -14.63 -26.30
CA HIS A 811 -29.12 -15.79 -27.17
C HIS A 811 -28.78 -15.50 -28.64
N ASN A 812 -29.29 -14.39 -29.17
CA ASN A 812 -29.02 -13.97 -30.54
C ASN A 812 -27.56 -13.57 -30.76
N MET A 813 -26.92 -12.91 -29.79
CA MET A 813 -25.49 -12.55 -29.87
C MET A 813 -24.58 -13.79 -29.89
N ILE A 814 -24.90 -14.85 -29.14
CA ILE A 814 -24.16 -16.13 -29.19
C ILE A 814 -24.30 -16.78 -30.58
N LYS A 815 -25.51 -16.84 -31.13
CA LYS A 815 -25.77 -17.33 -32.50
C LYS A 815 -25.01 -16.50 -33.54
N ALA A 816 -25.00 -15.19 -33.38
CA ALA A 816 -24.31 -14.26 -34.26
C ALA A 816 -22.80 -14.46 -34.23
N HIS A 817 -22.22 -14.63 -33.04
CA HIS A 817 -20.81 -14.98 -32.86
C HIS A 817 -20.45 -16.27 -33.62
N ALA A 818 -21.21 -17.35 -33.39
CA ALA A 818 -20.96 -18.63 -34.03
C ALA A 818 -21.05 -18.54 -35.56
N ARG A 819 -22.05 -17.82 -36.09
CA ARG A 819 -22.19 -17.63 -37.54
C ARG A 819 -21.05 -16.84 -38.16
N VAL A 820 -20.57 -15.78 -37.50
CA VAL A 820 -19.41 -15.01 -37.94
C VAL A 820 -18.14 -15.86 -37.91
N TYR A 821 -17.94 -16.65 -36.85
CA TYR A 821 -16.81 -17.57 -36.75
C TYR A 821 -16.79 -18.56 -37.92
N HIS A 822 -17.88 -19.29 -38.14
CA HIS A 822 -17.96 -20.29 -39.22
C HIS A 822 -17.85 -19.67 -40.61
N MET A 823 -18.41 -18.47 -40.81
CA MET A 823 -18.21 -17.72 -42.05
C MET A 823 -16.73 -17.39 -42.26
N TYR A 824 -16.02 -16.92 -41.23
CA TYR A 824 -14.59 -16.66 -41.33
C TYR A 824 -13.80 -17.93 -41.65
N GLN A 825 -14.07 -19.03 -40.93
CA GLN A 825 -13.38 -20.30 -41.16
C GLN A 825 -13.55 -20.79 -42.60
N LYS A 826 -14.77 -20.64 -43.15
CA LYS A 826 -15.10 -21.09 -44.51
C LYS A 826 -14.55 -20.17 -45.61
N ASP A 827 -14.83 -18.87 -45.52
CA ASP A 827 -14.67 -17.93 -46.64
C ASP A 827 -13.34 -17.14 -46.58
N PHE A 828 -12.71 -17.06 -45.40
CA PHE A 828 -11.60 -16.12 -45.16
C PHE A 828 -10.32 -16.77 -44.60
N LYS A 829 -10.42 -17.82 -43.78
CA LYS A 829 -9.28 -18.43 -43.07
C LYS A 829 -8.13 -18.82 -43.99
N ARG A 830 -8.44 -19.42 -45.14
CA ARG A 830 -7.43 -19.91 -46.09
C ARG A 830 -6.59 -18.79 -46.69
N ARG A 831 -7.19 -17.62 -46.95
CA ARG A 831 -6.51 -16.46 -47.56
C ARG A 831 -5.90 -15.51 -46.53
N GLN A 832 -6.54 -15.33 -45.37
CA GLN A 832 -6.15 -14.31 -44.40
C GLN A 832 -5.33 -14.86 -43.23
N GLN A 833 -5.48 -16.15 -42.91
CA GLN A 833 -4.79 -16.84 -41.81
C GLN A 833 -4.95 -16.18 -40.44
N GLY A 834 -6.01 -15.38 -40.24
CA GLY A 834 -6.30 -14.73 -38.95
C GLY A 834 -7.06 -15.63 -37.98
N LYS A 835 -7.39 -15.08 -36.81
CA LYS A 835 -8.13 -15.72 -35.72
C LYS A 835 -9.39 -14.93 -35.38
N VAL A 836 -10.46 -15.63 -35.01
CA VAL A 836 -11.72 -15.02 -34.54
C VAL A 836 -11.98 -15.44 -33.10
N GLY A 837 -12.20 -14.46 -32.23
CA GLY A 837 -12.48 -14.64 -30.81
C GLY A 837 -13.59 -13.73 -30.28
N LEU A 838 -13.68 -13.68 -28.96
CA LEU A 838 -14.60 -12.83 -28.19
C LEU A 838 -13.89 -12.31 -26.94
N ILE A 839 -14.32 -11.16 -26.42
CA ILE A 839 -13.84 -10.63 -25.14
C ILE A 839 -15.01 -10.61 -24.16
N VAL A 840 -14.82 -11.14 -22.95
CA VAL A 840 -15.81 -11.13 -21.86
C VAL A 840 -15.24 -10.43 -20.63
N ARG A 841 -16.08 -9.66 -19.94
CA ARG A 841 -15.75 -9.10 -18.63
C ARG A 841 -15.70 -10.19 -17.57
N ASN A 842 -14.64 -10.23 -16.76
CA ASN A 842 -14.38 -11.32 -15.82
C ASN A 842 -13.81 -10.82 -14.49
N ASP A 843 -14.48 -9.86 -13.86
CA ASP A 843 -14.14 -9.45 -12.50
C ASP A 843 -14.21 -10.65 -11.54
N TRP A 844 -13.39 -10.61 -10.48
CA TRP A 844 -13.44 -11.64 -9.44
C TRP A 844 -14.52 -11.32 -8.40
N TYR A 845 -14.99 -12.32 -7.67
CA TYR A 845 -16.01 -12.14 -6.62
C TYR A 845 -15.51 -12.69 -5.30
N ILE A 846 -15.66 -11.88 -4.24
CA ILE A 846 -15.27 -12.20 -2.87
C ILE A 846 -16.57 -12.43 -2.07
N PRO A 847 -16.71 -13.56 -1.37
CA PRO A 847 -17.88 -13.77 -0.52
C PRO A 847 -17.89 -12.72 0.60
N LYS A 848 -19.06 -12.17 0.93
CA LYS A 848 -19.22 -11.19 2.00
C LYS A 848 -18.75 -11.76 3.34
N ASP A 849 -19.15 -12.99 3.61
CA ASP A 849 -18.61 -13.82 4.68
C ASP A 849 -18.09 -15.12 4.07
N SER A 850 -16.76 -15.31 4.09
CA SER A 850 -16.12 -16.51 3.59
C SER A 850 -16.43 -17.77 4.40
N ASN A 851 -16.94 -17.63 5.62
CA ASN A 851 -17.36 -18.75 6.46
C ASN A 851 -18.82 -19.15 6.21
N ASN A 852 -19.62 -18.30 5.55
CA ASN A 852 -20.98 -18.60 5.18
C ASN A 852 -21.01 -19.41 3.87
N PRO A 853 -21.42 -20.70 3.89
CA PRO A 853 -21.46 -21.52 2.68
C PRO A 853 -22.37 -20.92 1.60
N ALA A 854 -23.45 -20.24 2.00
CA ALA A 854 -24.37 -19.63 1.04
C ALA A 854 -23.75 -18.44 0.28
N ASP A 855 -22.84 -17.69 0.91
CA ASP A 855 -22.11 -16.59 0.26
C ASP A 855 -21.00 -17.13 -0.66
N ASN A 856 -20.37 -18.24 -0.28
CA ASN A 856 -19.46 -18.96 -1.17
C ASN A 856 -20.19 -19.54 -2.39
N ASP A 857 -21.37 -20.11 -2.20
CA ASP A 857 -22.21 -20.57 -3.30
C ASP A 857 -22.70 -19.39 -4.17
N ALA A 858 -22.95 -18.23 -3.57
CA ALA A 858 -23.30 -17.01 -4.29
C ALA A 858 -22.16 -16.53 -5.20
N VAL A 859 -20.90 -16.68 -4.80
CA VAL A 859 -19.74 -16.42 -5.68
C VAL A 859 -19.79 -17.31 -6.92
N LEU A 860 -20.00 -18.60 -6.74
CA LEU A 860 -20.06 -19.57 -7.84
C LEU A 860 -21.26 -19.28 -8.77
N ARG A 861 -22.46 -19.08 -8.21
CA ARG A 861 -23.65 -18.70 -8.99
C ARG A 861 -23.45 -17.41 -9.77
N ASN A 862 -22.81 -16.41 -9.16
CA ASN A 862 -22.57 -15.14 -9.84
C ASN A 862 -21.61 -15.31 -11.04
N LEU A 863 -20.60 -16.20 -10.94
CA LEU A 863 -19.75 -16.56 -12.08
C LEU A 863 -20.53 -17.24 -13.21
N GLU A 864 -21.49 -18.11 -12.87
CA GLU A 864 -22.37 -18.78 -13.85
C GLU A 864 -23.20 -17.79 -14.67
N PHE A 865 -23.77 -16.77 -14.02
CA PHE A 865 -24.64 -15.79 -14.64
C PHE A 865 -23.90 -14.67 -15.37
N GLU A 866 -22.71 -14.29 -14.92
CA GLU A 866 -21.98 -13.15 -15.47
C GLU A 866 -20.96 -13.56 -16.53
N TYR A 867 -20.11 -14.54 -16.21
CA TYR A 867 -18.98 -14.92 -17.06
C TYR A 867 -19.30 -16.16 -17.90
N PHE A 868 -19.73 -17.25 -17.26
CA PHE A 868 -19.96 -18.51 -17.99
C PHE A 868 -21.20 -18.47 -18.88
N TRP A 869 -22.09 -17.51 -18.69
CA TRP A 869 -23.29 -17.33 -19.52
C TRP A 869 -22.98 -17.23 -21.02
N PHE A 870 -21.96 -16.47 -21.42
CA PHE A 870 -21.49 -16.45 -22.82
C PHE A 870 -20.49 -17.57 -23.09
N SER A 871 -19.60 -17.85 -22.14
CA SER A 871 -18.44 -18.70 -22.39
C SER A 871 -18.76 -20.21 -22.46
N ASP A 872 -19.67 -20.74 -21.64
CA ASP A 872 -20.02 -22.17 -21.68
C ASP A 872 -20.62 -22.63 -23.03
N PRO A 873 -21.54 -21.86 -23.65
CA PRO A 873 -22.03 -22.14 -24.99
C PRO A 873 -20.91 -22.28 -26.03
N ILE A 874 -19.80 -21.57 -25.86
CA ILE A 874 -18.70 -21.55 -26.84
C ILE A 874 -17.62 -22.59 -26.51
N PHE A 875 -17.24 -22.75 -25.25
CA PHE A 875 -16.05 -23.50 -24.87
C PHE A 875 -16.33 -24.87 -24.24
N ARG A 876 -17.55 -25.15 -23.77
CA ARG A 876 -17.83 -26.35 -22.96
C ARG A 876 -18.96 -27.22 -23.51
N THR A 877 -20.15 -26.66 -23.68
CA THR A 877 -21.36 -27.48 -23.86
C THR A 877 -22.14 -27.20 -25.14
N GLY A 878 -21.90 -26.08 -25.83
CA GLY A 878 -22.79 -25.60 -26.90
C GLY A 878 -24.07 -24.93 -26.37
N ASP A 879 -24.28 -24.94 -25.05
CA ASP A 879 -25.51 -24.56 -24.37
C ASP A 879 -25.24 -23.71 -23.12
N TYR A 880 -26.27 -23.15 -22.51
CA TYR A 880 -26.13 -22.37 -21.27
C TYR A 880 -25.67 -23.22 -20.08
N PRO A 881 -25.03 -22.60 -19.06
CA PRO A 881 -24.73 -23.27 -17.81
C PRO A 881 -25.96 -23.93 -17.16
N ASP A 882 -25.75 -25.09 -16.53
CA ASP A 882 -26.84 -25.84 -15.89
C ASP A 882 -27.47 -25.07 -14.73
N GLU A 883 -26.64 -24.40 -13.92
CA GLU A 883 -27.08 -23.54 -12.82
C GLU A 883 -28.06 -22.46 -13.34
N MET A 884 -27.70 -21.78 -14.43
CA MET A 884 -28.54 -20.74 -15.00
C MET A 884 -29.88 -21.28 -15.53
N LYS A 885 -29.87 -22.45 -16.19
CA LYS A 885 -31.11 -23.11 -16.64
C LYS A 885 -32.02 -23.48 -15.48
N GLN A 886 -31.45 -23.91 -14.36
CA GLN A 886 -32.18 -24.28 -13.16
C GLN A 886 -32.85 -23.07 -12.48
N HIS A 887 -32.15 -21.95 -12.36
CA HIS A 887 -32.64 -20.76 -11.64
C HIS A 887 -33.58 -19.88 -12.47
N VAL A 888 -33.35 -19.73 -13.79
CA VAL A 888 -34.19 -18.85 -14.63
C VAL A 888 -35.48 -19.52 -15.10
N GLY A 889 -35.42 -20.84 -15.37
CA GLY A 889 -36.53 -21.64 -15.91
C GLY A 889 -36.64 -21.59 -17.44
N GLY A 890 -37.09 -22.72 -18.03
CA GLY A 890 -37.03 -22.97 -19.48
C GLY A 890 -37.96 -22.13 -20.38
N THR A 891 -38.89 -21.34 -19.82
CA THR A 891 -39.76 -20.44 -20.60
C THR A 891 -39.17 -19.04 -20.77
N ARG A 892 -38.25 -18.61 -19.90
CA ARG A 892 -37.61 -17.28 -19.94
C ARG A 892 -36.21 -17.31 -20.55
N LEU A 893 -35.45 -18.38 -20.31
CA LEU A 893 -34.16 -18.62 -20.96
C LEU A 893 -34.40 -19.37 -22.28
N PRO A 894 -34.10 -18.77 -23.45
CA PRO A 894 -34.27 -19.46 -24.73
C PRO A 894 -33.44 -20.74 -24.81
N SER A 895 -33.82 -21.69 -25.67
CA SER A 895 -33.08 -22.95 -25.85
C SER A 895 -32.41 -22.98 -27.22
N PHE A 896 -31.15 -23.43 -27.28
CA PHE A 896 -30.50 -23.72 -28.55
C PHE A 896 -30.98 -25.06 -29.11
N THR A 897 -31.32 -25.09 -30.40
CA THR A 897 -31.56 -26.33 -31.14
C THR A 897 -30.28 -27.19 -31.18
N PRO A 898 -30.36 -28.51 -31.41
CA PRO A 898 -29.17 -29.36 -31.50
C PRO A 898 -28.14 -28.86 -32.52
N ARG A 899 -28.61 -28.31 -33.65
CA ARG A 899 -27.75 -27.72 -34.69
C ARG A 899 -27.06 -26.45 -34.19
N GLU A 900 -27.75 -25.59 -33.45
CA GLU A 900 -27.15 -24.38 -32.88
C GLU A 900 -26.13 -24.72 -31.80
N LYS A 901 -26.41 -25.70 -30.93
CA LYS A 901 -25.44 -26.17 -29.93
C LYS A 901 -24.14 -26.65 -30.60
N GLN A 902 -24.26 -27.40 -31.67
CA GLN A 902 -23.11 -27.86 -32.47
C GLN A 902 -22.38 -26.71 -33.14
N LEU A 903 -23.09 -25.68 -33.63
CA LEU A 903 -22.47 -24.50 -34.23
C LEU A 903 -21.76 -23.62 -33.19
N ASN A 904 -22.32 -23.50 -31.99
CA ASN A 904 -21.74 -22.69 -30.91
C ASN A 904 -20.47 -23.33 -30.33
N LEU A 905 -20.51 -24.65 -30.10
CA LEU A 905 -19.41 -25.36 -29.45
C LEU A 905 -18.13 -25.32 -30.30
N GLY A 906 -17.08 -24.75 -29.74
CA GLY A 906 -15.78 -24.59 -30.38
C GLY A 906 -15.70 -23.42 -31.38
N ALA A 907 -16.70 -22.54 -31.42
CA ALA A 907 -16.74 -21.42 -32.37
C ALA A 907 -15.81 -20.25 -32.01
N CYS A 908 -14.58 -20.54 -31.56
CA CYS A 908 -13.67 -19.52 -31.06
C CYS A 908 -12.21 -19.99 -31.12
N ASP A 909 -11.33 -19.14 -31.65
CA ASP A 909 -9.89 -19.43 -31.77
C ASP A 909 -9.11 -18.98 -30.50
N PHE A 910 -9.63 -18.02 -29.73
CA PHE A 910 -9.05 -17.51 -28.50
C PHE A 910 -10.07 -16.79 -27.62
N LEU A 911 -9.85 -16.82 -26.30
CA LEU A 911 -10.66 -16.10 -25.34
C LEU A 911 -9.98 -14.80 -24.93
N GLY A 912 -10.64 -13.67 -25.12
CA GLY A 912 -10.27 -12.40 -24.52
C GLY A 912 -10.96 -12.19 -23.17
N ILE A 913 -10.27 -11.60 -22.20
CA ILE A 913 -10.82 -11.25 -20.89
C ILE A 913 -10.56 -9.79 -20.53
N ASN A 914 -11.56 -9.12 -19.94
CA ASN A 914 -11.42 -7.80 -19.34
C ASN A 914 -11.62 -7.90 -17.83
N HIS A 915 -10.56 -7.62 -17.07
CA HIS A 915 -10.53 -7.79 -15.61
C HIS A 915 -10.09 -6.48 -14.96
N TYR A 916 -10.89 -5.93 -14.04
CA TYR A 916 -10.62 -4.62 -13.45
C TYR A 916 -10.43 -4.66 -11.92
N GLY A 917 -11.02 -5.64 -11.25
CA GLY A 917 -10.86 -5.86 -9.81
C GLY A 917 -11.84 -6.91 -9.27
N SER A 918 -12.16 -6.80 -7.98
CA SER A 918 -13.06 -7.72 -7.29
C SER A 918 -14.33 -7.05 -6.75
N LEU A 919 -15.44 -7.79 -6.71
CA LEU A 919 -16.73 -7.37 -6.12
C LEU A 919 -17.09 -8.24 -4.92
N ILE A 920 -17.62 -7.63 -3.86
CA ILE A 920 -18.13 -8.35 -2.70
C ILE A 920 -19.56 -8.81 -2.99
N VAL A 921 -19.81 -10.11 -2.85
CA VAL A 921 -21.10 -10.76 -3.14
C VAL A 921 -21.62 -11.53 -1.93
N LYS A 922 -22.93 -11.57 -1.77
CA LYS A 922 -23.62 -12.38 -0.76
C LYS A 922 -24.85 -13.06 -1.34
N THR A 923 -25.29 -14.12 -0.68
CA THR A 923 -26.58 -14.73 -0.99
C THR A 923 -27.70 -13.74 -0.72
N ARG A 924 -28.70 -13.73 -1.60
CA ARG A 924 -29.89 -12.90 -1.44
C ARG A 924 -30.77 -13.42 -0.28
N GLN A 925 -31.33 -12.51 0.52
CA GLN A 925 -32.19 -12.83 1.67
C GLN A 925 -33.66 -12.42 1.46
N PRO A 926 -34.62 -13.07 2.15
CA PRO A 926 -36.03 -12.64 2.14
C PRO A 926 -36.17 -11.21 2.68
N GLY A 927 -36.50 -10.25 1.82
CA GLY A 927 -36.58 -8.82 2.15
C GLY A 927 -35.73 -7.91 1.26
N ASP A 928 -34.78 -8.48 0.50
CA ASP A 928 -34.02 -7.74 -0.51
C ASP A 928 -34.95 -7.24 -1.63
N ALA A 929 -34.85 -5.95 -2.01
CA ALA A 929 -35.73 -5.32 -3.00
C ALA A 929 -35.80 -6.11 -4.32
N PRO A 930 -36.99 -6.42 -4.87
CA PRO A 930 -37.14 -7.15 -6.14
C PRO A 930 -36.32 -6.47 -7.23
N ASN A 931 -35.47 -7.23 -7.94
CA ASN A 931 -34.55 -6.59 -8.89
C ASN A 931 -34.07 -7.54 -10.00
N GLY A 932 -35.01 -7.94 -10.86
CA GLY A 932 -34.74 -8.49 -12.20
C GLY A 932 -33.61 -9.51 -12.25
N PHE A 933 -32.52 -9.19 -12.95
CA PHE A 933 -31.39 -10.12 -13.14
C PHE A 933 -30.72 -10.58 -11.84
N ASN A 934 -30.64 -9.72 -10.82
CA ASN A 934 -30.07 -10.10 -9.51
C ASN A 934 -31.00 -11.02 -8.72
N GLU A 935 -32.30 -10.92 -8.96
CA GLU A 935 -33.30 -11.85 -8.41
C GLU A 935 -33.14 -13.24 -9.02
N ASP A 936 -33.00 -13.31 -10.34
CA ASP A 936 -32.82 -14.57 -11.07
C ASP A 936 -31.58 -15.36 -10.64
N LYS A 937 -30.47 -14.70 -10.26
CA LYS A 937 -29.27 -15.39 -9.77
C LYS A 937 -29.24 -15.63 -8.25
N GLY A 938 -30.14 -14.99 -7.49
CA GLY A 938 -30.15 -15.08 -6.03
C GLY A 938 -28.88 -14.53 -5.36
N VAL A 939 -28.31 -13.45 -5.91
CA VAL A 939 -27.07 -12.81 -5.43
C VAL A 939 -27.25 -11.30 -5.32
N THR A 940 -26.73 -10.73 -4.23
CA THR A 940 -26.65 -9.28 -4.02
C THR A 940 -25.17 -8.85 -3.95
N THR A 941 -24.84 -7.71 -4.53
CA THR A 941 -23.49 -7.10 -4.46
C THR A 941 -23.51 -5.92 -3.49
N ASP A 942 -22.55 -5.85 -2.57
CA ASP A 942 -22.47 -4.76 -1.58
C ASP A 942 -21.84 -3.47 -2.14
N ASN A 943 -21.11 -3.56 -3.27
CA ASN A 943 -20.31 -2.46 -3.82
C ASN A 943 -20.69 -2.19 -5.29
N ASN A 944 -20.59 -0.93 -5.72
CA ASN A 944 -20.89 -0.53 -7.10
C ASN A 944 -19.78 -0.92 -8.10
N ARG A 945 -20.14 -1.72 -9.11
CA ARG A 945 -19.30 -2.23 -10.22
C ARG A 945 -18.50 -1.16 -10.99
N TYR A 946 -18.87 0.13 -10.92
CA TYR A 946 -18.19 1.19 -11.67
C TYR A 946 -17.21 2.03 -10.85
N ASN A 947 -17.44 2.21 -9.54
CA ASN A 947 -16.67 3.15 -8.71
C ASN A 947 -16.05 2.53 -7.45
N GLU A 948 -16.45 1.31 -7.07
CA GLU A 948 -16.14 0.71 -5.76
C GLU A 948 -15.59 -0.73 -5.90
N LEU A 949 -14.98 -1.07 -7.05
CA LEU A 949 -14.26 -2.34 -7.18
C LEU A 949 -13.08 -2.38 -6.22
N VAL A 950 -12.96 -3.50 -5.50
CA VAL A 950 -11.83 -3.78 -4.61
C VAL A 950 -10.60 -4.07 -5.47
N ILE A 951 -9.47 -3.40 -5.17
CA ILE A 951 -8.19 -3.70 -5.82
C ILE A 951 -7.62 -4.97 -5.19
N ASP A 952 -7.82 -6.09 -5.89
CA ASP A 952 -7.36 -7.41 -5.49
C ASP A 952 -6.59 -8.06 -6.65
N PRO A 953 -5.26 -7.90 -6.70
CA PRO A 953 -4.43 -8.48 -7.75
C PRO A 953 -4.55 -10.01 -7.83
N THR A 954 -4.84 -10.70 -6.72
CA THR A 954 -4.98 -12.17 -6.71
C THR A 954 -6.22 -12.63 -7.48
N GLY A 955 -7.23 -11.77 -7.61
CA GLY A 955 -8.47 -12.05 -8.32
C GLY A 955 -8.25 -12.46 -9.77
N ILE A 956 -7.35 -11.80 -10.50
CA ILE A 956 -7.07 -12.15 -11.92
C ILE A 956 -6.50 -13.55 -12.05
N ARG A 957 -5.58 -13.94 -11.15
CA ARG A 957 -4.97 -15.28 -11.14
C ARG A 957 -5.96 -16.37 -10.73
N LYS A 958 -6.83 -16.10 -9.75
CA LYS A 958 -7.92 -17.01 -9.37
C LYS A 958 -8.86 -17.23 -10.55
N MET A 959 -9.27 -16.17 -11.23
CA MET A 959 -10.14 -16.26 -12.39
C MET A 959 -9.50 -17.02 -13.56
N LEU A 960 -8.21 -16.77 -13.84
CA LEU A 960 -7.44 -17.52 -14.85
C LEU A 960 -7.38 -19.03 -14.54
N ASN A 961 -7.23 -19.39 -13.27
CA ASN A 961 -7.25 -20.79 -12.83
C ASN A 961 -8.63 -21.43 -12.95
N VAL A 962 -9.69 -20.67 -12.65
CA VAL A 962 -11.08 -21.11 -12.86
C VAL A 962 -11.34 -21.39 -14.34
N ILE A 963 -10.89 -20.51 -15.24
CA ILE A 963 -10.99 -20.70 -16.69
C ILE A 963 -10.22 -21.95 -17.13
N LYS A 964 -8.97 -22.11 -16.67
CA LYS A 964 -8.16 -23.30 -16.97
C LYS A 964 -8.82 -24.58 -16.47
N GLY A 965 -9.37 -24.58 -15.26
CA GLY A 965 -10.06 -25.73 -14.67
C GLY A 965 -11.32 -26.11 -15.45
N ARG A 966 -12.06 -25.12 -15.95
CA ARG A 966 -13.34 -25.34 -16.64
C ARG A 966 -13.21 -25.65 -18.13
N TYR A 967 -12.26 -25.02 -18.82
CA TYR A 967 -12.11 -25.11 -20.29
C TYR A 967 -10.78 -25.71 -20.75
N GLY A 968 -9.86 -26.04 -19.83
CA GLY A 968 -8.52 -26.50 -20.16
C GLY A 968 -7.58 -25.38 -20.59
N LYS A 969 -6.49 -25.72 -21.29
CA LYS A 969 -5.42 -24.79 -21.69
C LYS A 969 -5.75 -24.01 -22.99
N ILE A 970 -6.92 -23.40 -23.07
CA ILE A 970 -7.30 -22.54 -24.21
C ILE A 970 -6.43 -21.28 -24.27
N PRO A 971 -6.18 -20.69 -25.47
CA PRO A 971 -5.43 -19.43 -25.59
C PRO A 971 -6.22 -18.27 -24.98
N ILE A 972 -5.66 -17.59 -23.98
CA ILE A 972 -6.28 -16.46 -23.28
C ILE A 972 -5.51 -15.17 -23.56
N TYR A 973 -6.20 -14.09 -23.88
CA TYR A 973 -5.64 -12.74 -23.97
C TYR A 973 -6.31 -11.85 -22.93
N ILE A 974 -5.52 -11.19 -22.08
CA ILE A 974 -6.05 -10.15 -21.20
C ILE A 974 -6.18 -8.90 -22.07
N ALA A 975 -7.40 -8.67 -22.57
CA ALA A 975 -7.68 -7.65 -23.55
C ALA A 975 -7.88 -6.26 -22.91
N GLY A 976 -8.23 -6.21 -21.62
CA GLY A 976 -8.34 -4.97 -20.88
C GLY A 976 -8.12 -5.17 -19.38
N ASN A 977 -7.09 -4.51 -18.84
CA ASN A 977 -6.86 -4.38 -17.40
C ASN A 977 -6.41 -2.94 -17.07
N GLY A 978 -6.97 -2.31 -16.04
CA GLY A 978 -6.63 -0.93 -15.71
C GLY A 978 -7.46 -0.34 -14.57
N ILE A 979 -7.01 0.81 -14.06
CA ILE A 979 -7.61 1.48 -12.90
C ILE A 979 -8.04 2.91 -13.26
N THR A 980 -9.19 3.34 -12.72
CA THR A 980 -9.66 4.74 -12.82
C THR A 980 -9.03 5.62 -11.73
N ASP A 981 -8.97 6.92 -11.97
CA ASP A 981 -8.49 7.88 -10.96
C ASP A 981 -9.38 7.91 -9.69
N THR A 982 -10.68 7.61 -9.81
CA THR A 982 -11.58 7.46 -8.65
C THR A 982 -11.25 6.21 -7.83
N GLN A 983 -10.91 5.09 -8.47
CA GLN A 983 -10.49 3.89 -7.72
C GLN A 983 -9.14 4.11 -7.05
N LYS A 984 -8.21 4.86 -7.68
CA LYS A 984 -6.95 5.27 -7.06
C LYS A 984 -7.16 6.03 -5.75
N THR A 985 -8.10 7.01 -5.72
CA THR A 985 -8.35 7.78 -4.50
C THR A 985 -8.97 6.96 -3.37
N HIS A 986 -9.78 5.94 -3.67
CA HIS A 986 -10.40 5.09 -2.64
C HIS A 986 -9.49 3.97 -2.16
N SER A 987 -8.54 3.51 -2.99
CA SER A 987 -7.66 2.38 -2.67
C SER A 987 -6.25 2.77 -2.22
N ASN A 988 -5.86 4.05 -2.34
CA ASN A 988 -4.49 4.54 -2.13
C ASN A 988 -3.42 3.82 -2.99
N ILE A 989 -3.81 3.19 -4.11
CA ILE A 989 -2.89 2.51 -5.05
C ILE A 989 -2.78 3.31 -6.34
N ASP A 990 -1.55 3.65 -6.75
CA ASP A 990 -1.30 4.33 -8.02
C ASP A 990 -1.32 3.37 -9.23
N ARG A 991 -1.37 3.95 -10.44
CA ARG A 991 -1.52 3.19 -11.69
C ARG A 991 -0.29 2.32 -12.00
N ALA A 992 0.90 2.77 -11.63
CA ALA A 992 2.14 2.01 -11.83
C ALA A 992 2.12 0.73 -10.99
N THR A 993 1.72 0.87 -9.73
CA THR A 993 1.59 -0.20 -8.76
C THR A 993 0.54 -1.21 -9.19
N TYR A 994 -0.63 -0.73 -9.66
CA TYR A 994 -1.68 -1.60 -10.22
C TYR A 994 -1.16 -2.46 -11.39
N ILE A 995 -0.50 -1.84 -12.38
CA ILE A 995 0.06 -2.55 -13.55
C ILE A 995 1.02 -3.65 -13.09
N LYS A 996 1.95 -3.28 -12.22
CA LYS A 996 2.97 -4.18 -11.67
C LYS A 996 2.38 -5.35 -10.89
N GLN A 997 1.38 -5.11 -10.05
CA GLN A 997 0.74 -6.17 -9.27
C GLN A 997 -0.04 -7.16 -10.14
N TYR A 998 -0.92 -6.66 -11.02
CA TYR A 998 -1.79 -7.52 -11.82
C TYR A 998 -1.00 -8.31 -12.86
N SER A 999 -0.07 -7.68 -13.57
CA SER A 999 0.74 -8.41 -14.55
C SER A 999 1.69 -9.43 -13.90
N ASN A 1000 2.17 -9.21 -12.68
CA ASN A 1000 2.92 -10.23 -11.94
C ASN A 1000 2.05 -11.45 -11.56
N GLU A 1001 0.79 -11.26 -11.17
CA GLU A 1001 -0.12 -12.38 -10.91
C GLU A 1001 -0.46 -13.16 -12.21
N VAL A 1002 -0.50 -12.48 -13.35
CA VAL A 1002 -0.60 -13.13 -14.67
C VAL A 1002 0.65 -13.94 -14.99
N LEU A 1003 1.84 -13.41 -14.71
CA LEU A 1003 3.10 -14.13 -14.90
C LEU A 1003 3.14 -15.41 -14.05
N LYS A 1004 2.70 -15.34 -12.79
CA LYS A 1004 2.55 -16.52 -11.92
C LYS A 1004 1.53 -17.52 -12.49
N ALA A 1005 0.40 -17.05 -13.00
CA ALA A 1005 -0.59 -17.93 -13.65
C ALA A 1005 0.00 -18.68 -14.85
N ILE A 1006 0.86 -18.03 -15.66
CA ILE A 1006 1.53 -18.66 -16.79
C ILE A 1006 2.57 -19.68 -16.32
N LEU A 1007 3.50 -19.25 -15.47
CA LEU A 1007 4.71 -20.03 -15.19
C LEU A 1007 4.51 -21.08 -14.10
N HIS A 1008 3.73 -20.77 -13.07
CA HIS A 1008 3.48 -21.68 -11.95
C HIS A 1008 2.21 -22.50 -12.20
N ASP A 1009 1.11 -21.83 -12.56
CA ASP A 1009 -0.17 -22.51 -12.70
C ASP A 1009 -0.40 -23.05 -14.12
N GLN A 1010 0.53 -22.82 -15.05
CA GLN A 1010 0.47 -23.33 -16.42
C GLN A 1010 -0.80 -22.94 -17.18
N VAL A 1011 -1.31 -21.73 -16.94
CA VAL A 1011 -2.39 -21.13 -17.73
C VAL A 1011 -1.84 -20.63 -19.07
N ASN A 1012 -2.57 -20.87 -20.16
CA ASN A 1012 -2.13 -20.52 -21.51
C ASN A 1012 -2.49 -19.07 -21.89
N VAL A 1013 -1.94 -18.10 -21.14
CA VAL A 1013 -2.09 -16.67 -21.45
C VAL A 1013 -1.10 -16.28 -22.55
N LYS A 1014 -1.60 -15.64 -23.61
CA LYS A 1014 -0.87 -15.25 -24.82
C LYS A 1014 -0.61 -13.76 -24.94
N GLY A 1015 -1.27 -12.94 -24.14
CA GLY A 1015 -1.01 -11.50 -24.12
C GLY A 1015 -1.69 -10.76 -22.99
N TYR A 1016 -1.21 -9.55 -22.75
CA TYR A 1016 -1.70 -8.63 -21.74
C TYR A 1016 -1.78 -7.21 -22.30
N SER A 1017 -2.95 -6.61 -22.16
CA SER A 1017 -3.23 -5.25 -22.62
C SER A 1017 -3.69 -4.34 -21.50
N TYR A 1018 -2.99 -3.21 -21.35
CA TYR A 1018 -3.45 -2.16 -20.44
C TYR A 1018 -4.61 -1.38 -21.05
N SER A 1019 -5.62 -1.10 -20.24
CA SER A 1019 -6.85 -0.42 -20.65
C SER A 1019 -6.62 1.07 -20.86
N ARG A 1020 -6.76 1.47 -22.13
CA ARG A 1020 -6.61 2.81 -22.68
C ARG A 1020 -5.17 3.30 -22.67
N VAL A 1021 -4.66 3.56 -23.87
CA VAL A 1021 -3.44 4.36 -24.05
C VAL A 1021 -3.71 5.83 -23.71
N LEU A 1022 -4.84 6.38 -24.15
CA LEU A 1022 -5.24 7.78 -23.92
C LEU A 1022 -6.56 7.86 -23.19
N ASP A 1023 -6.73 8.87 -22.33
CA ASP A 1023 -8.05 9.25 -21.84
C ASP A 1023 -8.96 9.69 -23.01
N GLY A 1024 -10.23 9.30 -22.96
CA GLY A 1024 -11.20 9.69 -23.97
C GLY A 1024 -12.55 10.10 -23.39
N TYR A 1025 -13.50 10.41 -24.27
CA TYR A 1025 -14.84 10.86 -23.91
C TYR A 1025 -15.67 9.65 -23.43
N SER A 1026 -16.11 9.66 -22.17
CA SER A 1026 -17.16 8.77 -21.69
C SER A 1026 -18.53 9.33 -22.08
N TRP A 1027 -19.36 8.54 -22.75
CA TRP A 1027 -20.74 8.93 -23.11
C TRP A 1027 -21.67 9.04 -21.90
N THR A 1028 -21.35 8.36 -20.80
CA THR A 1028 -22.21 8.27 -19.62
C THR A 1028 -21.81 9.22 -18.49
N SER A 1029 -20.62 9.85 -18.55
CA SER A 1029 -20.23 10.91 -17.63
C SER A 1029 -18.94 11.63 -18.10
N PRO A 1030 -18.98 12.92 -18.46
CA PRO A 1030 -17.79 13.69 -18.82
C PRO A 1030 -16.79 13.92 -17.67
N SER A 1031 -17.16 13.64 -16.42
CA SER A 1031 -16.43 14.08 -15.22
C SER A 1031 -15.91 12.97 -14.30
N LYS A 1032 -16.07 11.69 -14.64
CA LYS A 1032 -15.71 10.59 -13.73
C LYS A 1032 -15.03 9.42 -14.47
N GLY A 1033 -13.71 9.34 -14.36
CA GLY A 1033 -12.92 8.15 -14.67
C GLY A 1033 -11.91 8.31 -15.82
N GLU A 1034 -10.85 9.07 -15.59
CA GLU A 1034 -9.63 9.02 -16.41
C GLU A 1034 -8.90 7.69 -16.11
N THR A 1035 -8.56 6.91 -17.15
CA THR A 1035 -7.97 5.55 -17.03
C THR A 1035 -6.69 5.37 -17.84
N GLY A 1036 -6.38 6.30 -18.76
CA GLY A 1036 -5.32 6.16 -19.75
C GLY A 1036 -3.91 6.15 -19.15
N LEU A 1037 -2.94 5.68 -19.93
CA LEU A 1037 -1.51 5.89 -19.64
C LEU A 1037 -1.07 7.34 -19.93
N PHE A 1038 -1.85 8.06 -20.72
CA PHE A 1038 -1.63 9.45 -21.10
C PHE A 1038 -2.92 10.26 -20.92
N TYR A 1039 -2.78 11.54 -20.53
CA TYR A 1039 -3.90 12.50 -20.45
C TYR A 1039 -4.53 12.79 -21.84
N LYS A 1040 -5.79 13.25 -21.86
CA LYS A 1040 -6.58 13.58 -23.06
C LYS A 1040 -5.85 14.58 -23.99
N PRO A 1041 -5.98 14.46 -25.34
CA PRO A 1041 -5.12 15.21 -26.25
C PRO A 1041 -5.62 16.62 -26.57
N SER A 1042 -4.79 17.62 -26.27
CA SER A 1042 -4.60 18.80 -27.11
C SER A 1042 -3.09 18.98 -27.31
N ALA A 1043 -2.53 18.24 -28.27
CA ALA A 1043 -1.12 18.26 -28.69
C ALA A 1043 -0.07 17.88 -27.61
N PHE A 1044 0.36 16.61 -27.67
CA PHE A 1044 1.60 16.02 -27.13
C PHE A 1044 1.64 15.58 -25.64
N THR A 1045 0.80 14.57 -25.38
CA THR A 1045 1.02 13.36 -24.53
C THR A 1045 1.83 13.52 -23.24
N ARG A 1046 1.21 14.12 -22.22
CA ARG A 1046 1.70 14.07 -20.84
C ARG A 1046 1.56 12.62 -20.30
N PRO A 1047 2.66 11.90 -20.01
CA PRO A 1047 2.58 10.57 -19.43
C PRO A 1047 2.06 10.64 -18.00
N ARG A 1048 1.28 9.63 -17.61
CA ARG A 1048 0.91 9.36 -16.21
C ARG A 1048 1.91 8.39 -15.58
N GLU A 1049 1.87 8.28 -14.26
CA GLU A 1049 2.75 7.41 -13.47
C GLU A 1049 2.77 5.95 -13.95
N GLY A 1050 1.65 5.44 -14.50
CA GLY A 1050 1.56 4.08 -15.04
C GLY A 1050 2.26 3.85 -16.39
N MET A 1051 2.55 4.91 -17.16
CA MET A 1051 3.11 4.80 -18.50
C MET A 1051 4.47 4.09 -18.49
N GLN A 1052 5.39 4.56 -17.63
CA GLN A 1052 6.73 4.00 -17.55
C GLN A 1052 6.71 2.56 -17.02
N ALA A 1053 5.87 2.27 -16.02
CA ALA A 1053 5.73 0.92 -15.49
C ALA A 1053 5.24 -0.09 -16.54
N PHE A 1054 4.31 0.32 -17.41
CA PHE A 1054 3.88 -0.54 -18.52
C PHE A 1054 5.01 -0.69 -19.56
N LYS A 1055 5.68 0.41 -19.91
CA LYS A 1055 6.81 0.39 -20.84
C LYS A 1055 7.89 -0.60 -20.39
N ASP A 1056 8.37 -0.47 -19.16
CA ASP A 1056 9.42 -1.32 -18.59
C ASP A 1056 9.03 -2.80 -18.68
N LEU A 1057 7.79 -3.11 -18.31
CA LEU A 1057 7.25 -4.47 -18.38
C LEU A 1057 7.31 -5.05 -19.81
N VAL A 1058 6.99 -4.23 -20.83
CA VAL A 1058 7.09 -4.62 -22.24
C VAL A 1058 8.54 -4.78 -22.68
N THR A 1059 9.38 -3.78 -22.39
CA THR A 1059 10.79 -3.73 -22.80
C THR A 1059 11.58 -4.91 -22.21
N PHE A 1060 11.38 -5.22 -20.93
CA PHE A 1060 12.06 -6.34 -20.26
C PHE A 1060 11.34 -7.67 -20.46
N ASN A 1061 10.17 -7.66 -21.10
CA ASN A 1061 9.28 -8.80 -21.27
C ASN A 1061 9.01 -9.53 -19.94
N GLY A 1062 8.77 -8.80 -18.86
CA GLY A 1062 8.67 -9.33 -17.50
C GLY A 1062 9.48 -8.52 -16.49
N TYR A 1063 9.95 -9.18 -15.42
CA TYR A 1063 10.60 -8.52 -14.29
C TYR A 1063 12.03 -9.02 -14.07
N VAL A 1064 12.85 -8.95 -15.10
CA VAL A 1064 14.26 -9.38 -15.01
C VAL A 1064 15.17 -8.20 -14.73
N ASP A 1065 16.25 -8.46 -13.98
CA ASP A 1065 17.33 -7.50 -13.83
C ASP A 1065 17.92 -7.20 -15.23
N PRO A 1066 18.26 -5.94 -15.56
CA PRO A 1066 18.89 -5.62 -16.83
C PRO A 1066 20.16 -6.49 -17.00
N PRO A 1067 20.46 -6.98 -18.22
CA PRO A 1067 21.65 -7.79 -18.44
C PRO A 1067 22.86 -7.02 -17.93
N LYS A 1068 23.62 -7.61 -16.99
CA LYS A 1068 24.95 -7.11 -16.64
C LYS A 1068 25.73 -7.02 -17.95
N GLU A 1069 26.22 -5.83 -18.30
CA GLU A 1069 27.16 -5.67 -19.41
C GLU A 1069 28.37 -6.59 -19.16
N THR A 1070 28.34 -7.78 -19.73
CA THR A 1070 29.54 -8.57 -19.92
C THR A 1070 30.36 -7.82 -20.94
N THR A 1071 31.40 -7.15 -20.46
CA THR A 1071 32.49 -6.62 -21.27
C THR A 1071 33.14 -7.78 -22.02
N THR A 1072 32.62 -8.09 -23.21
CA THR A 1072 33.34 -8.85 -24.22
C THR A 1072 33.30 -8.05 -25.52
N PRO A 1073 34.44 -7.79 -26.18
CA PRO A 1073 34.53 -6.78 -27.21
C PRO A 1073 33.68 -7.13 -28.43
N MET A 1074 33.01 -6.12 -28.98
CA MET A 1074 32.46 -6.17 -30.34
C MET A 1074 33.53 -6.66 -31.31
N ARG A 1075 33.26 -7.74 -32.02
CA ARG A 1075 33.77 -7.89 -33.37
C ARG A 1075 32.59 -7.94 -34.33
N SER A 1076 32.64 -6.97 -35.22
CA SER A 1076 31.79 -6.80 -36.39
C SER A 1076 31.71 -8.07 -37.23
N THR A 1077 30.56 -8.28 -37.84
CA THR A 1077 30.47 -8.62 -39.27
C THR A 1077 29.06 -8.36 -39.76
N THR A 1078 28.93 -7.35 -40.63
CA THR A 1078 27.99 -7.38 -41.75
C THR A 1078 28.37 -8.52 -42.72
N PRO A 1079 27.43 -9.03 -43.52
CA PRO A 1079 27.54 -10.33 -44.16
C PRO A 1079 28.38 -10.27 -45.43
N ASN A 1080 29.16 -11.32 -45.72
CA ASN A 1080 29.07 -12.03 -47.00
C ASN A 1080 30.01 -13.25 -47.11
N ASN A 1081 29.42 -14.29 -47.70
CA ASN A 1081 30.00 -15.31 -48.57
C ASN A 1081 31.32 -16.03 -48.20
N ASN A 1082 31.17 -17.36 -48.17
CA ASN A 1082 32.16 -18.38 -48.50
C ASN A 1082 33.19 -17.92 -49.54
N ASN A 1083 34.48 -18.01 -49.20
CA ASN A 1083 35.43 -18.88 -49.89
C ASN A 1083 36.79 -18.94 -49.18
N ASN A 1084 37.13 -20.18 -48.80
CA ASN A 1084 38.44 -20.85 -48.85
C ASN A 1084 39.68 -20.33 -48.09
N ASN A 1085 40.26 -21.33 -47.40
CA ASN A 1085 41.67 -21.64 -47.16
C ASN A 1085 42.32 -21.18 -45.84
N ASN A 1086 42.38 -22.16 -44.93
CA ASN A 1086 43.36 -22.31 -43.86
C ASN A 1086 44.79 -22.43 -44.41
N ASN A 1087 45.77 -21.85 -43.69
CA ASN A 1087 47.01 -22.54 -43.36
C ASN A 1087 47.81 -21.85 -42.23
N ASN A 1088 48.11 -22.67 -41.21
CA ASN A 1088 49.39 -22.84 -40.50
C ASN A 1088 49.97 -21.82 -39.49
N ASN A 1089 50.24 -22.41 -38.31
CA ASN A 1089 51.45 -22.37 -37.47
C ASN A 1089 51.70 -21.21 -36.46
N ASN A 1090 51.39 -21.48 -35.18
CA ASN A 1090 52.27 -21.64 -33.99
C ASN A 1090 53.64 -20.87 -33.92
N PRO A 1091 54.26 -20.71 -32.72
CA PRO A 1091 53.96 -19.87 -31.54
C PRO A 1091 55.18 -18.98 -31.13
N ASP A 1092 55.16 -18.43 -29.89
CA ASP A 1092 56.28 -17.92 -29.06
C ASP A 1092 56.39 -16.41 -28.73
N LYS A 1093 56.59 -16.18 -27.42
CA LYS A 1093 56.83 -14.94 -26.64
C LYS A 1093 58.33 -14.50 -26.71
N PRO A 1094 58.87 -13.50 -25.96
CA PRO A 1094 58.39 -12.20 -25.43
C PRO A 1094 59.39 -11.00 -25.65
N VAL A 1095 59.05 -9.81 -25.10
CA VAL A 1095 59.91 -8.74 -24.52
C VAL A 1095 59.99 -7.37 -25.25
N ASN A 1096 59.62 -6.32 -24.50
CA ASN A 1096 59.96 -4.87 -24.50
C ASN A 1096 59.96 -4.07 -25.83
N ASN A 1097 59.21 -2.97 -25.91
CA ASN A 1097 59.52 -1.67 -25.29
C ASN A 1097 58.52 -0.58 -25.74
N ALA A 1098 58.50 0.49 -24.95
CA ALA A 1098 57.88 1.77 -25.19
C ALA A 1098 57.90 2.28 -26.65
N THR A 1099 56.85 3.04 -26.99
CA THR A 1099 56.81 4.26 -27.82
C THR A 1099 55.64 4.23 -28.82
N ARG A 1100 54.52 4.86 -28.45
CA ARG A 1100 53.56 5.60 -29.31
C ARG A 1100 52.16 5.62 -28.70
N TYR A 1101 51.95 6.55 -27.77
CA TYR A 1101 50.63 7.17 -27.56
C TYR A 1101 50.87 8.65 -27.23
N ILE A 1102 51.42 9.37 -28.22
CA ILE A 1102 51.46 10.83 -28.28
C ILE A 1102 50.91 11.18 -29.67
N SER A 1103 49.64 11.55 -29.76
CA SER A 1103 49.14 12.31 -30.92
C SER A 1103 47.74 12.94 -30.79
N ASN A 1104 46.87 12.58 -29.82
CA ASN A 1104 45.51 13.16 -29.78
C ASN A 1104 45.20 14.11 -28.61
N VAL A 1105 46.15 14.34 -27.68
CA VAL A 1105 45.99 15.31 -26.57
C VAL A 1105 46.47 16.72 -26.94
N TYR A 1106 47.22 16.88 -28.05
CA TYR A 1106 47.77 18.17 -28.48
C TYR A 1106 46.84 19.02 -29.36
N PHE A 1107 45.74 18.47 -29.88
CA PHE A 1107 44.84 19.22 -30.77
C PHE A 1107 43.76 20.04 -30.04
N HIS A 1108 43.45 19.71 -28.78
CA HIS A 1108 42.47 20.45 -27.97
C HIS A 1108 43.09 21.57 -27.11
N LEU A 1109 44.37 21.47 -26.72
CA LEU A 1109 45.05 22.53 -25.94
C LEU A 1109 45.38 23.79 -26.77
N LEU A 1110 45.52 23.67 -28.10
CA LEU A 1110 45.87 24.80 -28.98
C LEU A 1110 44.68 25.73 -29.30
N ILE A 1111 43.45 25.23 -29.23
CA ILE A 1111 42.24 26.05 -29.46
C ILE A 1111 41.88 26.85 -28.20
N THR A 1112 42.12 26.29 -27.00
CA THR A 1112 41.85 26.96 -25.72
C THR A 1112 42.81 28.12 -25.44
N VAL A 1113 44.09 28.04 -25.85
CA VAL A 1113 45.06 29.14 -25.71
C VAL A 1113 44.81 30.28 -26.72
N PHE A 1114 44.28 29.98 -27.91
CA PHE A 1114 44.01 30.99 -28.94
C PHE A 1114 42.73 31.83 -28.66
N VAL A 1115 41.74 31.26 -27.96
CA VAL A 1115 40.50 31.96 -27.56
C VAL A 1115 40.71 32.81 -26.30
N ILE A 1116 41.53 32.37 -25.35
CA ILE A 1116 41.86 33.12 -24.12
C ILE A 1116 42.75 34.34 -24.43
N SER A 1117 43.60 34.28 -25.46
CA SER A 1117 44.48 35.39 -25.85
C SER A 1117 43.76 36.53 -26.61
N LYS A 1118 42.51 36.32 -27.06
CA LYS A 1118 41.65 37.35 -27.69
C LYS A 1118 40.56 37.92 -26.77
N LEU A 1119 40.47 37.41 -25.54
CA LEU A 1119 39.56 37.89 -24.49
C LEU A 1119 40.29 38.73 -23.42
N ILE A 1120 41.63 38.77 -23.45
CA ILE A 1120 42.49 39.57 -22.54
C ILE A 1120 43.08 40.80 -23.25
N ALA A 1121 42.96 40.92 -24.58
CA ALA A 1121 43.21 42.13 -25.37
C ALA A 1121 41.88 42.69 -25.87
#